data_AF-A0A1W9MY74-F1
#
_entry.id   AF-A0A1W9MY74-F1
#
_cell.length_a   1.000
_cell.length_b   1.000
_cell.length_c   1.000
_cell.angle_alpha   90.00
_cell.angle_beta   90.00
_cell.angle_gamma   90.00
#
_symmetry.space_group_name_H-M   'P 1'
#
loop_
_entity.id
_entity.type
_entity.pdbx_description
1 polymer ?
#
loop_
_entity_poly.entity_id
_entity_poly.type
_entity_poly.pdbx_seq_one_letter_code
_entity_poly.pdbx_strand_id
1 'polypeptide(L)'
;MKNKFKITLFIILITAWIIGIYHIHTLRAKNLIVETDMFALQDGYIQLFADDGQGFREELSARQSFVGDNNLHNFQLSMNISKGISALRIDPVNMKGQVHIRRITVRWMDESYTFQGKELEKWQMYHDLEKISDKQDFLLNASGDDPQLMLPVQLSYSYKKQLFLFVKQYWAMMLLGIFIISVCFTEKLRIYRMKSNSFFSRLFLMVKENKSKLLWSSILLTVWIFILYQIYILNFRNLNIEIDMTSWQKGIVQCFADDGNGFREDLSDRQVVLGDSNQHNIKLSIGILKDISALRIDPVNTKGRIRIDGITVRWQGESYIFKKKELEKWQLHHDLSIEKSSDDQGLLLNAPGDDPQLMLPIQLSYSYQKTLSSFFKKNSGMIFFGLLLIVLFYSKESLSYPPPKNLSFSSICAMLLPLVLFWVLYYPAVNTWWLYDDSCHLVYIMKNSIYAAFFDKNNGFSYVNFTPLEPLSLGADFHLFGFDPKGFYWHHLISFSFALIASYILLVRFFPVILSGFILSWFVASVPVCEAVFFLMVRHYIEGLFFTMISIYFFMMSLQKDKQIWSYAGALLYLLACLSKELYVPLVVILLFFPEIKVRSRLKFLYPYFGAALIYTCWRLYMLNFKGVVAGYPGHSLLLKDVLSFPLSAFGLMDWQNYLQWIFILLMGSGFLWVFRTWTFRKKLIVLIFFICGFLPILKVLANATRFLFVVSFLVYICLGIGLGYISRISSSLLIRKLAVMLIGGGLILTSFFSILQHVSALQQKAKNIEVEGKFLLYSNKGSENVLLTDNGHCYSAFITLRKELLGLSPGPLYCMNNDCGCAYLHHDKQAWVSSGEYLFSSGILSDRKQIIPEECGIRKELSVYISYRDGKVTWQFGPYKDEAYMLYMGNTDKSQFIEISSKGERSYEKKVKDISFIVIYKSPEGWETYSPMLTFTTPDPKNEYGYIKWERKTP
;
A
#
# COMPACT_ATOMS: atom_id res chain seq x y z
N MET A 1 1.31 -26.13 -46.28
CA MET A 1 1.90 -25.92 -44.93
C MET A 1 1.40 -24.67 -44.19
N LYS A 2 1.39 -23.47 -44.79
CA LYS A 2 0.92 -22.21 -44.12
C LYS A 2 -0.49 -22.25 -43.51
N ASN A 3 -1.46 -22.93 -44.13
CA ASN A 3 -2.82 -23.04 -43.58
C ASN A 3 -2.93 -24.07 -42.46
N LYS A 4 -2.19 -25.19 -42.54
CA LYS A 4 -2.11 -26.18 -41.45
C LYS A 4 -1.48 -25.53 -40.20
N PHE A 5 -0.38 -24.78 -40.34
CA PHE A 5 0.26 -24.07 -39.22
C PHE A 5 -0.67 -23.04 -38.55
N LYS A 6 -1.53 -22.35 -39.32
CA LYS A 6 -2.51 -21.40 -38.76
C LYS A 6 -3.63 -22.09 -38.00
N ILE A 7 -4.12 -23.23 -38.47
CA ILE A 7 -5.14 -24.04 -37.77
C ILE A 7 -4.52 -24.66 -36.51
N THR A 8 -3.28 -25.16 -36.59
CA THR A 8 -2.56 -25.70 -35.43
C THR A 8 -2.30 -24.62 -34.38
N LEU A 9 -1.85 -23.41 -34.77
CA LEU A 9 -1.65 -22.29 -33.84
C LEU A 9 -2.99 -21.79 -33.25
N PHE A 10 -4.07 -21.82 -34.03
CA PHE A 10 -5.42 -21.48 -33.57
C PHE A 10 -5.92 -22.47 -32.50
N ILE A 11 -5.75 -23.77 -32.75
CA ILE A 11 -6.05 -24.81 -31.77
C ILE A 11 -5.17 -24.63 -30.53
N ILE A 12 -3.85 -24.42 -30.69
CA ILE A 12 -2.94 -24.19 -29.56
C ILE A 12 -3.35 -22.97 -28.71
N LEU A 13 -3.75 -21.86 -29.34
CA LEU A 13 -4.15 -20.65 -28.62
C LEU A 13 -5.49 -20.80 -27.90
N ILE A 14 -6.48 -21.45 -28.50
CA ILE A 14 -7.75 -21.77 -27.84
C ILE A 14 -7.52 -22.75 -26.70
N THR A 15 -6.69 -23.77 -26.92
CA THR A 15 -6.35 -24.76 -25.90
C THR A 15 -5.57 -24.11 -24.75
N ALA A 16 -4.60 -23.24 -25.02
CA ALA A 16 -3.86 -22.49 -24.01
C ALA A 16 -4.78 -21.51 -23.24
N TRP A 17 -5.74 -20.89 -23.92
CA TRP A 17 -6.75 -20.02 -23.31
C TRP A 17 -7.67 -20.81 -22.37
N ILE A 18 -8.23 -21.94 -22.83
CA ILE A 18 -9.07 -22.83 -22.00
C ILE A 18 -8.26 -23.40 -20.83
N ILE A 19 -7.01 -23.83 -21.06
CA ILE A 19 -6.11 -24.33 -20.01
C ILE A 19 -5.78 -23.24 -18.99
N GLY A 20 -5.54 -21.99 -19.42
CA GLY A 20 -5.26 -20.87 -18.52
C GLY A 20 -6.46 -20.52 -17.63
N ILE A 21 -7.66 -20.48 -18.20
CA ILE A 21 -8.90 -20.25 -17.44
C ILE A 21 -9.15 -21.43 -16.48
N TYR A 22 -8.93 -22.67 -16.93
CA TYR A 22 -9.03 -23.85 -16.08
C TYR A 22 -8.00 -23.82 -14.95
N HIS A 23 -6.76 -23.41 -15.21
CA HIS A 23 -5.70 -23.35 -14.21
C HIS A 23 -6.03 -22.33 -13.10
N ILE A 24 -6.49 -21.13 -13.46
CA ILE A 24 -6.92 -20.11 -12.48
C ILE A 24 -8.12 -20.60 -11.65
N HIS A 25 -9.06 -21.31 -12.27
CA HIS A 25 -10.18 -21.95 -11.57
C HIS A 25 -9.71 -23.04 -10.59
N THR A 26 -8.78 -23.91 -11.00
CA THR A 26 -8.22 -24.97 -10.14
C THR A 26 -7.36 -24.45 -8.99
N LEU A 27 -6.72 -23.28 -9.12
CA LEU A 27 -5.99 -22.65 -8.01
C LEU A 27 -6.93 -22.20 -6.90
N ARG A 28 -8.15 -21.76 -7.26
CA ARG A 28 -9.17 -21.31 -6.31
C ARG A 28 -9.83 -22.47 -5.56
N ALA A 29 -9.96 -23.63 -6.21
CA ALA A 29 -10.68 -24.78 -5.70
C ALA A 29 -9.85 -25.73 -4.79
N LYS A 30 -8.66 -25.30 -4.35
CA LYS A 30 -7.74 -26.11 -3.53
C LYS A 30 -7.67 -25.71 -2.06
N ASN A 31 -8.25 -24.58 -1.66
CA ASN A 31 -8.24 -24.16 -0.26
C ASN A 31 -9.30 -24.91 0.55
N LEU A 32 -8.85 -25.74 1.50
CA LEU A 32 -9.68 -26.22 2.61
C LEU A 32 -9.67 -25.16 3.69
N ILE A 33 -10.85 -24.77 4.14
CA ILE A 33 -11.05 -23.83 5.24
C ILE A 33 -11.73 -24.60 6.35
N VAL A 34 -11.15 -24.58 7.55
CA VAL A 34 -11.79 -25.09 8.76
C VAL A 34 -11.96 -23.94 9.72
N GLU A 35 -13.21 -23.64 10.01
CA GLU A 35 -13.62 -22.64 10.99
C GLU A 35 -13.99 -23.37 12.28
N THR A 36 -13.39 -22.98 13.41
CA THR A 36 -13.72 -23.54 14.72
C THR A 36 -14.07 -22.42 15.70
N ASP A 37 -15.22 -22.55 16.35
CA ASP A 37 -15.63 -21.66 17.44
C ASP A 37 -15.24 -22.33 18.75
N MET A 38 -14.25 -21.78 19.45
CA MET A 38 -13.82 -22.32 20.73
C MET A 38 -13.36 -21.26 21.73
N PHE A 39 -13.38 -21.63 23.00
CA PHE A 39 -12.77 -20.86 24.08
C PHE A 39 -11.91 -21.77 24.96
N ALA A 40 -10.88 -21.17 25.55
CA ALA A 40 -9.89 -21.87 26.36
C ALA A 40 -9.48 -20.98 27.54
N LEU A 41 -9.06 -21.62 28.64
CA LEU A 41 -8.67 -20.95 29.88
C LEU A 41 -7.20 -20.51 29.94
N GLN A 42 -6.36 -21.02 29.02
CA GLN A 42 -4.93 -20.73 28.98
C GLN A 42 -4.50 -20.47 27.54
N ASP A 43 -3.49 -19.63 27.37
CA ASP A 43 -2.90 -19.33 26.06
C ASP A 43 -2.35 -20.60 25.42
N GLY A 44 -2.52 -20.73 24.11
CA GLY A 44 -2.09 -21.92 23.39
C GLY A 44 -2.16 -21.75 21.89
N TYR A 45 -2.13 -22.86 21.17
CA TYR A 45 -2.39 -22.87 19.74
C TYR A 45 -3.15 -24.11 19.30
N ILE A 46 -3.87 -23.97 18.20
CA ILE A 46 -4.55 -25.06 17.53
C ILE A 46 -3.78 -25.35 16.24
N GLN A 47 -3.50 -26.62 15.99
CA GLN A 47 -2.92 -27.06 14.73
C GLN A 47 -3.84 -28.06 14.06
N LEU A 48 -4.19 -27.79 12.81
CA LEU A 48 -5.02 -28.65 11.98
C LEU A 48 -4.13 -29.40 10.99
N PHE A 49 -4.28 -30.71 10.89
CA PHE A 49 -3.65 -31.60 9.92
C PHE A 49 -4.69 -32.20 8.99
N ALA A 50 -4.29 -32.50 7.75
CA ALA A 50 -5.08 -33.28 6.83
C ALA A 50 -4.34 -34.54 6.37
N ASP A 51 -5.06 -35.66 6.25
CA ASP A 51 -4.55 -36.91 5.70
C ASP A 51 -5.00 -37.06 4.24
N ASP A 52 -4.02 -37.10 3.32
CA ASP A 52 -4.22 -37.33 1.88
C ASP A 52 -4.07 -38.81 1.48
N GLY A 53 -4.13 -39.73 2.45
CA GLY A 53 -3.94 -41.17 2.30
C GLY A 53 -2.48 -41.63 2.52
N GLN A 54 -1.61 -40.74 2.98
CA GLN A 54 -0.21 -41.04 3.37
C GLN A 54 0.05 -40.80 4.87
N GLY A 55 -0.99 -40.52 5.65
CA GLY A 55 -0.91 -40.14 7.06
C GLY A 55 -0.79 -38.64 7.28
N PHE A 56 -0.89 -38.21 8.54
CA PHE A 56 -0.78 -36.80 8.95
C PHE A 56 0.69 -36.33 8.88
N ARG A 57 0.95 -35.24 8.15
CA ARG A 57 2.29 -34.65 7.96
C ARG A 57 2.28 -33.16 8.25
N GLU A 58 3.38 -32.63 8.78
CA GLU A 58 3.50 -31.18 9.07
C GLU A 58 3.31 -30.28 7.84
N GLU A 59 3.72 -30.76 6.67
CA GLU A 59 3.58 -30.05 5.38
C GLU A 59 2.12 -29.80 4.97
N LEU A 60 1.18 -30.59 5.51
CA LEU A 60 -0.27 -30.46 5.31
C LEU A 60 -0.95 -30.04 6.62
N SER A 61 -0.39 -29.01 7.26
CA SER A 61 -0.95 -28.45 8.48
C SER A 61 -1.12 -26.94 8.44
N ALA A 62 -2.06 -26.42 9.23
CA ALA A 62 -2.28 -25.00 9.46
C ALA A 62 -2.34 -24.75 10.97
N ARG A 63 -1.70 -23.68 11.45
CA ARG A 63 -1.60 -23.36 12.88
C ARG A 63 -2.09 -21.95 13.16
N GLN A 64 -2.79 -21.78 14.27
CA GLN A 64 -3.23 -20.48 14.77
C GLN A 64 -3.13 -20.44 16.30
N SER A 65 -2.45 -19.40 16.82
CA SER A 65 -2.33 -19.14 18.26
C SER A 65 -3.54 -18.39 18.79
N PHE A 66 -3.83 -18.55 20.08
CA PHE A 66 -4.91 -17.84 20.77
C PHE A 66 -4.56 -17.52 22.23
N VAL A 67 -5.30 -16.57 22.80
CA VAL A 67 -5.17 -16.13 24.20
C VAL A 67 -6.29 -16.78 25.01
N GLY A 68 -5.95 -17.39 26.14
CA GLY A 68 -6.86 -18.06 27.06
C GLY A 68 -7.55 -17.07 27.99
N ASP A 69 -8.47 -16.30 27.44
CA ASP A 69 -9.25 -15.28 28.17
C ASP A 69 -10.66 -15.77 28.54
N ASN A 70 -10.94 -17.06 28.38
CA ASN A 70 -12.25 -17.68 28.57
C ASN A 70 -13.37 -17.05 27.70
N ASN A 71 -13.01 -16.39 26.59
CA ASN A 71 -13.97 -15.85 25.62
C ASN A 71 -14.06 -16.74 24.38
N LEU A 72 -15.24 -16.77 23.76
CA LEU A 72 -15.44 -17.44 22.48
C LEU A 72 -14.71 -16.70 21.37
N HIS A 73 -13.81 -17.42 20.69
CA HIS A 73 -13.06 -16.95 19.54
C HIS A 73 -13.39 -17.82 18.32
N ASN A 74 -13.46 -17.19 17.15
CA ASN A 74 -13.57 -17.89 15.87
C ASN A 74 -12.17 -18.00 15.27
N PHE A 75 -11.71 -19.24 15.09
CA PHE A 75 -10.44 -19.53 14.44
C PHE A 75 -10.70 -20.06 13.05
N GLN A 76 -10.00 -19.51 12.06
CA GLN A 76 -10.12 -19.91 10.69
C GLN A 76 -8.76 -20.42 10.21
N LEU A 77 -8.66 -21.74 10.07
CA LEU A 77 -7.47 -22.43 9.61
C LEU A 77 -7.67 -22.77 8.13
N SER A 78 -6.83 -22.19 7.26
CA SER A 78 -6.86 -22.49 5.83
C SER A 78 -5.62 -23.26 5.41
N MET A 79 -5.80 -24.33 4.63
CA MET A 79 -4.70 -25.08 4.03
C MET A 79 -4.95 -25.39 2.55
N ASN A 80 -3.87 -25.47 1.78
CA ASN A 80 -3.92 -25.83 0.37
C ASN A 80 -3.87 -27.35 0.20
N ILE A 81 -4.96 -27.93 -0.30
CA ILE A 81 -5.09 -29.37 -0.50
C ILE A 81 -5.08 -29.68 -2.00
N SER A 82 -4.20 -30.60 -2.40
CA SER A 82 -3.99 -30.97 -3.80
C SER A 82 -4.60 -32.31 -4.22
N LYS A 83 -5.11 -33.10 -3.26
CA LYS A 83 -5.72 -34.42 -3.44
C LYS A 83 -7.01 -34.54 -2.61
N GLY A 84 -7.73 -35.65 -2.76
CA GLY A 84 -8.79 -35.96 -1.81
C GLY A 84 -8.20 -36.20 -0.42
N ILE A 85 -8.97 -35.89 0.62
CA ILE A 85 -8.58 -36.16 2.02
C ILE A 85 -9.49 -37.20 2.61
N SER A 86 -8.91 -38.07 3.43
CA SER A 86 -9.57 -39.18 4.13
C SER A 86 -9.94 -38.82 5.57
N ALA A 87 -9.16 -37.92 6.19
CA ALA A 87 -9.39 -37.46 7.55
C ALA A 87 -8.76 -36.08 7.81
N LEU A 88 -9.27 -35.42 8.85
CA LEU A 88 -8.71 -34.22 9.45
C LEU A 88 -8.34 -34.53 10.90
N ARG A 89 -7.26 -33.94 11.40
CA ARG A 89 -6.86 -34.03 12.81
C ARG A 89 -6.63 -32.63 13.37
N ILE A 90 -7.13 -32.34 14.55
CA ILE A 90 -6.95 -31.08 15.26
C ILE A 90 -6.20 -31.38 16.55
N ASP A 91 -5.05 -30.74 16.70
CA ASP A 91 -4.14 -30.88 17.83
C ASP A 91 -4.14 -29.56 18.63
N PRO A 92 -4.87 -29.50 19.75
CA PRO A 92 -4.79 -28.39 20.70
C PRO A 92 -3.53 -28.50 21.56
N VAL A 93 -2.38 -28.04 21.08
CA VAL A 93 -1.07 -28.23 21.75
C VAL A 93 -0.81 -27.18 22.84
N ASN A 94 -0.15 -27.58 23.93
CA ASN A 94 0.17 -26.79 25.13
C ASN A 94 -1.03 -26.35 25.99
N MET A 95 -2.19 -26.98 25.84
CA MET A 95 -3.36 -26.70 26.67
C MET A 95 -3.40 -27.65 27.87
N LYS A 96 -2.90 -27.27 29.04
CA LYS A 96 -3.26 -27.97 30.29
C LYS A 96 -4.53 -27.35 30.85
N GLY A 97 -5.69 -27.93 30.57
CA GLY A 97 -6.98 -27.43 31.08
C GLY A 97 -8.18 -27.69 30.17
N GLN A 98 -9.29 -27.00 30.48
CA GLN A 98 -10.57 -27.16 29.80
C GLN A 98 -10.64 -26.34 28.50
N VAL A 99 -11.08 -27.02 27.44
CA VAL A 99 -11.32 -26.44 26.11
C VAL A 99 -12.74 -26.71 25.70
N HIS A 100 -13.43 -25.67 25.25
CA HIS A 100 -14.82 -25.78 24.81
C HIS A 100 -14.90 -25.52 23.33
N ILE A 101 -15.31 -26.53 22.57
CA ILE A 101 -15.54 -26.44 21.13
C ILE A 101 -17.05 -26.40 20.89
N ARG A 102 -17.54 -25.30 20.35
CA ARG A 102 -18.97 -25.09 20.09
C ARG A 102 -19.37 -25.50 18.68
N ARG A 103 -18.49 -25.26 17.70
CA ARG A 103 -18.74 -25.55 16.29
C ARG A 103 -17.45 -25.79 15.54
N ILE A 104 -17.44 -26.76 14.64
CA ILE A 104 -16.41 -26.91 13.61
C ILE A 104 -17.10 -26.94 12.24
N THR A 105 -16.70 -26.04 11.35
CA THR A 105 -17.19 -25.95 9.97
C THR A 105 -16.03 -26.19 9.00
N VAL A 106 -16.10 -27.28 8.24
CA VAL A 106 -15.13 -27.65 7.21
C VAL A 106 -15.71 -27.27 5.84
N ARG A 107 -15.05 -26.34 5.14
CA ARG A 107 -15.42 -25.86 3.80
C ARG A 107 -14.36 -26.23 2.79
N TRP A 108 -14.77 -26.89 1.72
CA TRP A 108 -13.92 -27.19 0.59
C TRP A 108 -14.72 -27.18 -0.71
N MET A 109 -14.32 -26.33 -1.66
CA MET A 109 -15.09 -26.07 -2.88
C MET A 109 -16.53 -25.59 -2.56
N ASP A 110 -17.56 -26.23 -3.13
CA ASP A 110 -18.99 -25.95 -2.88
C ASP A 110 -19.57 -26.81 -1.73
N GLU A 111 -18.73 -27.59 -1.03
CA GLU A 111 -19.16 -28.48 0.06
C GLU A 111 -18.78 -27.87 1.41
N SER A 112 -19.75 -27.82 2.32
CA SER A 112 -19.58 -27.31 3.67
C SER A 112 -20.19 -28.31 4.65
N TYR A 113 -19.40 -28.76 5.60
CA TYR A 113 -19.80 -29.68 6.66
C TYR A 113 -19.68 -28.94 7.98
N THR A 114 -20.80 -28.71 8.67
CA THR A 114 -20.82 -28.03 9.96
C THR A 114 -21.21 -29.02 11.04
N PHE A 115 -20.38 -29.16 12.06
CA PHE A 115 -20.56 -30.04 13.20
C PHE A 115 -20.80 -29.20 14.46
N GLN A 116 -21.91 -29.43 15.14
CA GLN A 116 -22.30 -28.74 16.38
C GLN A 116 -22.98 -29.71 17.35
N GLY A 117 -22.90 -29.44 18.65
CA GLY A 117 -23.55 -30.24 19.68
C GLY A 117 -23.19 -31.73 19.60
N LYS A 118 -24.20 -32.62 19.59
CA LYS A 118 -24.00 -34.08 19.53
C LYS A 118 -23.28 -34.57 18.27
N GLU A 119 -23.19 -33.77 17.20
CA GLU A 119 -22.45 -34.17 16.00
C GLU A 119 -20.93 -34.12 16.17
N LEU A 120 -20.44 -33.35 17.15
CA LEU A 120 -19.04 -33.34 17.54
C LEU A 120 -18.62 -34.67 18.18
N GLU A 121 -19.56 -35.51 18.63
CA GLU A 121 -19.30 -36.86 19.15
C GLU A 121 -18.87 -37.87 18.07
N LYS A 122 -19.02 -37.51 16.79
CA LYS A 122 -18.53 -38.31 15.66
C LYS A 122 -17.00 -38.23 15.49
N TRP A 123 -16.34 -37.32 16.22
CA TRP A 123 -14.88 -37.17 16.22
C TRP A 123 -14.23 -38.19 17.14
N GLN A 124 -13.22 -38.91 16.65
CA GLN A 124 -12.44 -39.85 17.43
C GLN A 124 -11.40 -39.09 18.25
N MET A 125 -11.44 -39.25 19.58
CA MET A 125 -10.48 -38.66 20.50
C MET A 125 -9.31 -39.63 20.71
N TYR A 126 -8.08 -39.13 20.61
CA TYR A 126 -6.85 -39.88 20.86
C TYR A 126 -5.97 -39.12 21.86
N HIS A 127 -5.28 -39.86 22.73
CA HIS A 127 -4.32 -39.40 23.74
C HIS A 127 -4.83 -38.28 24.69
N ASP A 128 -4.89 -38.59 25.99
CA ASP A 128 -5.02 -37.63 27.10
C ASP A 128 -6.14 -36.57 27.01
N LEU A 129 -7.24 -36.90 26.34
CA LEU A 129 -8.49 -36.12 26.28
C LEU A 129 -9.60 -36.84 27.06
N GLU A 130 -10.09 -36.23 28.13
CA GLU A 130 -11.26 -36.71 28.90
C GLU A 130 -12.48 -35.78 28.71
N LYS A 131 -13.63 -36.37 28.39
CA LYS A 131 -14.91 -35.65 28.22
C LYS A 131 -15.53 -35.35 29.60
N ILE A 132 -15.88 -34.09 29.88
CA ILE A 132 -16.43 -33.67 31.19
C ILE A 132 -17.97 -33.48 31.19
N SER A 133 -18.64 -33.19 30.06
CA SER A 133 -20.12 -32.98 30.07
C SER A 133 -20.82 -33.07 28.70
N ASP A 134 -22.17 -33.05 28.71
CA ASP A 134 -23.09 -33.47 27.63
C ASP A 134 -24.14 -32.40 27.21
N LYS A 135 -23.90 -31.10 27.46
CA LYS A 135 -24.83 -30.01 27.09
C LYS A 135 -24.21 -29.01 26.13
N GLN A 136 -24.89 -28.80 24.98
CA GLN A 136 -24.72 -27.81 23.88
C GLN A 136 -23.30 -27.54 23.34
N ASP A 137 -22.27 -27.49 24.17
CA ASP A 137 -20.86 -27.29 23.86
C ASP A 137 -20.05 -28.58 24.16
N PHE A 138 -19.07 -28.89 23.31
CA PHE A 138 -18.21 -30.06 23.48
C PHE A 138 -17.04 -29.71 24.41
N LEU A 139 -17.14 -30.13 25.69
CA LEU A 139 -16.16 -29.83 26.73
C LEU A 139 -15.11 -30.93 26.85
N LEU A 140 -13.85 -30.55 26.61
CA LEU A 140 -12.68 -31.43 26.65
C LEU A 140 -11.73 -31.01 27.75
N ASN A 141 -11.24 -31.98 28.53
CA ASN A 141 -10.10 -31.80 29.41
C ASN A 141 -8.86 -32.39 28.77
N ALA A 142 -7.88 -31.56 28.46
CA ALA A 142 -6.57 -32.04 28.04
C ALA A 142 -5.69 -32.23 29.29
N SER A 143 -5.41 -33.48 29.64
CA SER A 143 -4.65 -33.86 30.85
C SER A 143 -3.19 -34.23 30.57
N GLY A 144 -2.78 -34.33 29.32
CA GLY A 144 -1.44 -34.72 28.87
C GLY A 144 -0.81 -33.77 27.85
N ASP A 145 0.36 -34.15 27.32
CA ASP A 145 1.22 -33.25 26.54
C ASP A 145 0.88 -33.22 25.02
N ASP A 146 0.01 -34.11 24.51
CA ASP A 146 -0.35 -34.19 23.07
C ASP A 146 -1.82 -34.64 22.81
N PRO A 147 -2.83 -33.82 23.15
CA PRO A 147 -4.24 -34.12 22.89
C PRO A 147 -4.59 -34.06 21.39
N GLN A 148 -5.32 -35.05 20.84
CA GLN A 148 -5.67 -35.12 19.42
C GLN A 148 -7.16 -35.42 19.15
N LEU A 149 -7.78 -34.63 18.25
CA LEU A 149 -9.15 -34.80 17.77
C LEU A 149 -9.14 -35.17 16.28
N MET A 150 -9.62 -36.36 15.92
CA MET A 150 -9.65 -36.84 14.55
C MET A 150 -11.07 -36.91 13.98
N LEU A 151 -11.27 -36.36 12.78
CA LEU A 151 -12.50 -36.47 12.00
C LEU A 151 -12.25 -37.26 10.72
N PRO A 152 -12.87 -38.43 10.53
CA PRO A 152 -12.94 -39.05 9.22
C PRO A 152 -13.81 -38.19 8.29
N VAL A 153 -13.21 -37.57 7.27
CA VAL A 153 -13.93 -36.84 6.21
C VAL A 153 -13.50 -37.41 4.88
N GLN A 154 -14.42 -38.01 4.13
CA GLN A 154 -14.13 -38.46 2.76
C GLN A 154 -14.42 -37.33 1.78
N LEU A 155 -13.46 -36.41 1.61
CA LEU A 155 -13.55 -35.36 0.60
C LEU A 155 -12.83 -35.83 -0.66
N SER A 156 -13.59 -36.20 -1.68
CA SER A 156 -13.03 -36.73 -2.93
C SER A 156 -12.75 -35.63 -3.96
N TYR A 157 -11.50 -35.50 -4.40
CA TYR A 157 -11.13 -34.61 -5.48
C TYR A 157 -11.46 -35.25 -6.84
N SER A 158 -12.53 -34.82 -7.52
CA SER A 158 -12.91 -35.33 -8.84
C SER A 158 -12.65 -34.32 -9.96
N TYR A 159 -11.67 -34.64 -10.82
CA TYR A 159 -11.34 -33.84 -12.01
C TYR A 159 -12.56 -33.67 -12.95
N LYS A 160 -13.42 -34.69 -13.06
CA LYS A 160 -14.63 -34.63 -13.88
C LYS A 160 -15.66 -33.63 -13.33
N LYS A 161 -15.83 -33.56 -12.00
CA LYS A 161 -16.75 -32.63 -11.32
C LYS A 161 -16.27 -31.18 -11.48
N GLN A 162 -14.96 -30.93 -11.36
CA GLN A 162 -14.36 -29.62 -11.61
C GLN A 162 -14.52 -29.16 -13.06
N LEU A 163 -14.29 -30.04 -14.03
CA LEU A 163 -14.50 -29.71 -15.44
C LEU A 163 -15.96 -29.37 -15.73
N PHE A 164 -16.91 -30.06 -15.11
CA PHE A 164 -18.34 -29.79 -15.26
C PHE A 164 -18.76 -28.44 -14.65
N LEU A 165 -18.31 -28.12 -13.43
CA LEU A 165 -18.57 -26.84 -12.76
C LEU A 165 -17.96 -25.67 -13.54
N PHE A 166 -16.73 -25.84 -14.02
CA PHE A 166 -16.07 -24.92 -14.93
C PHE A 166 -16.89 -24.67 -16.21
N VAL A 167 -17.31 -25.74 -16.91
CA VAL A 167 -18.11 -25.58 -18.13
C VAL A 167 -19.42 -24.86 -17.82
N LYS A 168 -20.16 -25.28 -16.79
CA LYS A 168 -21.45 -24.68 -16.40
C LYS A 168 -21.34 -23.19 -16.07
N GLN A 169 -20.28 -22.78 -15.36
CA GLN A 169 -20.08 -21.39 -14.93
C GLN A 169 -19.65 -20.47 -16.08
N TYR A 170 -18.96 -20.99 -17.10
CA TYR A 170 -18.37 -20.19 -18.17
C TYR A 170 -18.94 -20.48 -19.58
N TRP A 171 -19.98 -21.31 -19.70
CA TRP A 171 -20.48 -21.82 -21.00
C TRP A 171 -20.91 -20.73 -22.00
N ALA A 172 -21.66 -19.72 -21.53
CA ALA A 172 -22.14 -18.62 -22.38
C ALA A 172 -21.00 -17.76 -22.93
N MET A 173 -19.89 -17.64 -22.18
CA MET A 173 -18.70 -16.89 -22.60
C MET A 173 -17.80 -17.71 -23.53
N MET A 174 -17.71 -19.04 -23.32
CA MET A 174 -17.10 -19.94 -24.29
C MET A 174 -17.84 -19.91 -25.62
N LEU A 175 -19.18 -19.92 -25.59
CA LEU A 175 -20.02 -19.77 -26.79
C LEU A 175 -19.88 -18.40 -27.43
N LEU A 176 -19.79 -17.30 -26.67
CA LEU A 176 -19.53 -15.96 -27.21
C LEU A 176 -18.14 -15.85 -27.85
N GLY A 177 -17.11 -16.42 -27.22
CA GLY A 177 -15.75 -16.52 -27.78
C GLY A 177 -15.76 -17.32 -29.09
N ILE A 178 -16.38 -18.50 -29.09
CA ILE A 178 -16.55 -19.35 -30.28
C ILE A 178 -17.39 -18.65 -31.35
N PHE A 179 -18.42 -17.90 -30.97
CA PHE A 179 -19.30 -17.14 -31.86
C PHE A 179 -18.58 -15.95 -32.49
N ILE A 180 -17.88 -15.12 -31.72
CA ILE A 180 -17.09 -13.99 -32.25
C ILE A 180 -16.00 -14.51 -33.19
N ILE A 181 -15.33 -15.60 -32.81
CA ILE A 181 -14.32 -16.27 -33.63
C ILE A 181 -14.96 -16.88 -34.89
N SER A 182 -16.16 -17.47 -34.80
CA SER A 182 -16.90 -18.04 -35.93
C SER A 182 -17.47 -16.99 -36.87
N VAL A 183 -18.07 -15.91 -36.37
CA VAL A 183 -18.56 -14.75 -37.13
C VAL A 183 -17.40 -14.11 -37.88
N CYS A 184 -16.24 -13.97 -37.24
CA CYS A 184 -15.01 -13.53 -37.87
C CYS A 184 -14.49 -14.48 -38.97
N PHE A 185 -14.82 -15.77 -38.89
CA PHE A 185 -14.46 -16.78 -39.89
C PHE A 185 -15.48 -16.85 -41.04
N THR A 186 -16.77 -16.61 -40.76
CA THR A 186 -17.88 -16.64 -41.73
C THR A 186 -18.10 -15.30 -42.44
N GLU A 187 -17.72 -14.15 -41.86
CA GLU A 187 -17.61 -12.83 -42.52
C GLU A 187 -16.64 -12.84 -43.72
N LYS A 188 -15.77 -13.86 -43.78
CA LYS A 188 -14.93 -14.16 -44.95
C LYS A 188 -15.75 -14.53 -46.19
N LEU A 189 -17.06 -14.83 -46.06
CA LEU A 189 -17.96 -15.29 -47.12
C LEU A 189 -19.05 -14.29 -47.57
N ARG A 190 -19.39 -13.22 -46.83
CA ARG A 190 -20.65 -12.48 -47.10
C ARG A 190 -20.59 -10.98 -47.42
N ILE A 191 -19.46 -10.29 -47.30
CA ILE A 191 -19.40 -8.86 -47.66
C ILE A 191 -18.97 -8.66 -49.12
N TYR A 192 -19.92 -8.82 -50.04
CA TYR A 192 -19.77 -8.44 -51.46
C TYR A 192 -20.70 -7.30 -51.91
N ARG A 193 -21.56 -6.74 -51.03
CA ARG A 193 -22.54 -5.72 -51.43
C ARG A 193 -22.84 -4.71 -50.33
N MET A 194 -22.04 -3.67 -50.16
CA MET A 194 -22.52 -2.37 -49.66
C MET A 194 -21.65 -1.23 -50.19
N LYS A 195 -22.23 -0.33 -50.99
CA LYS A 195 -21.67 0.95 -51.43
C LYS A 195 -22.44 2.06 -50.71
N SER A 196 -21.81 2.80 -49.80
CA SER A 196 -22.33 4.09 -49.31
C SER A 196 -21.17 4.99 -48.84
N ASN A 197 -21.28 6.29 -49.11
CA ASN A 197 -20.26 7.33 -48.89
C ASN A 197 -20.54 8.13 -47.60
N SER A 198 -19.99 7.69 -46.47
CA SER A 198 -20.00 8.46 -45.21
C SER A 198 -18.60 8.48 -44.56
N PHE A 199 -18.37 9.34 -43.57
CA PHE A 199 -17.11 9.39 -42.79
C PHE A 199 -16.70 8.01 -42.23
N PHE A 200 -17.69 7.20 -41.82
CA PHE A 200 -17.49 5.81 -41.41
C PHE A 200 -17.06 4.90 -42.56
N SER A 201 -17.47 5.14 -43.81
CA SER A 201 -17.03 4.33 -44.94
C SER A 201 -15.59 4.61 -45.36
N ARG A 202 -15.04 5.81 -45.08
CA ARG A 202 -13.60 6.09 -45.21
C ARG A 202 -12.76 5.42 -44.12
N LEU A 203 -13.24 5.41 -42.87
CA LEU A 203 -12.64 4.64 -41.78
C LEU A 203 -12.67 3.12 -42.09
N PHE A 204 -13.77 2.63 -42.68
CA PHE A 204 -13.92 1.25 -43.15
C PHE A 204 -13.10 0.93 -44.42
N LEU A 205 -12.85 1.92 -45.28
CA LEU A 205 -12.00 1.77 -46.47
C LEU A 205 -10.51 1.67 -46.09
N MET A 206 -10.05 2.35 -45.02
CA MET A 206 -8.72 2.08 -44.43
C MET A 206 -8.61 0.66 -43.83
N VAL A 207 -9.73 0.08 -43.41
CA VAL A 207 -9.85 -1.30 -42.91
C VAL A 207 -9.91 -2.33 -44.05
N LYS A 208 -10.37 -1.94 -45.24
CA LYS A 208 -10.64 -2.82 -46.40
C LYS A 208 -9.41 -3.52 -46.96
N GLU A 209 -8.21 -2.96 -46.82
CA GLU A 209 -6.98 -3.53 -47.42
C GLU A 209 -6.31 -4.65 -46.62
N ASN A 210 -6.76 -5.00 -45.41
CA ASN A 210 -6.11 -6.06 -44.64
C ASN A 210 -7.07 -6.80 -43.70
N LYS A 211 -7.82 -7.75 -44.27
CA LYS A 211 -8.79 -8.62 -43.57
C LYS A 211 -8.21 -9.38 -42.37
N SER A 212 -6.90 -9.64 -42.33
CA SER A 212 -6.23 -10.25 -41.17
C SER A 212 -6.04 -9.30 -40.00
N LYS A 213 -5.89 -8.00 -40.26
CA LYS A 213 -5.68 -6.98 -39.22
C LYS A 213 -6.95 -6.72 -38.42
N LEU A 214 -8.12 -6.70 -39.08
CA LEU A 214 -9.41 -6.52 -38.40
C LEU A 214 -9.73 -7.69 -37.45
N LEU A 215 -9.43 -8.92 -37.89
CA LEU A 215 -9.60 -10.13 -37.06
C LEU A 215 -8.77 -10.06 -35.78
N TRP A 216 -7.48 -9.75 -35.89
CA TRP A 216 -6.58 -9.67 -34.73
C TRP A 216 -6.89 -8.47 -33.83
N SER A 217 -7.38 -7.35 -34.37
CA SER A 217 -7.77 -6.19 -33.55
C SER A 217 -9.02 -6.49 -32.75
N SER A 218 -10.00 -7.16 -33.37
CA SER A 218 -11.21 -7.57 -32.68
C SER A 218 -10.91 -8.63 -31.63
N ILE A 219 -10.04 -9.60 -31.90
CA ILE A 219 -9.61 -10.61 -30.90
C ILE A 219 -8.85 -9.93 -29.75
N LEU A 220 -7.85 -9.09 -30.04
CA LEU A 220 -7.07 -8.41 -29.01
C LEU A 220 -7.94 -7.49 -28.16
N LEU A 221 -8.81 -6.69 -28.78
CA LEU A 221 -9.75 -5.81 -28.08
C LEU A 221 -10.77 -6.62 -27.26
N THR A 222 -11.29 -7.73 -27.79
CA THR A 222 -12.26 -8.59 -27.08
C THR A 222 -11.61 -9.28 -25.90
N VAL A 223 -10.37 -9.79 -26.05
CA VAL A 223 -9.61 -10.39 -24.94
C VAL A 223 -9.29 -9.33 -23.88
N TRP A 224 -8.92 -8.11 -24.28
CA TRP A 224 -8.65 -7.01 -23.36
C TRP A 224 -9.91 -6.57 -22.60
N ILE A 225 -11.01 -6.35 -23.32
CA ILE A 225 -12.32 -6.03 -22.72
C ILE A 225 -12.79 -7.17 -21.83
N PHE A 226 -12.57 -8.44 -22.21
CA PHE A 226 -12.90 -9.61 -21.41
C PHE A 226 -12.12 -9.65 -20.08
N ILE A 227 -10.80 -9.40 -20.12
CA ILE A 227 -9.96 -9.35 -18.92
C ILE A 227 -10.47 -8.23 -18.00
N LEU A 228 -10.63 -7.02 -18.53
CA LEU A 228 -11.17 -5.89 -17.77
C LEU A 228 -12.57 -6.17 -17.20
N TYR A 229 -13.45 -6.79 -17.99
CA TYR A 229 -14.82 -7.12 -17.59
C TYR A 229 -14.86 -8.21 -16.51
N GLN A 230 -14.00 -9.23 -16.59
CA GLN A 230 -13.86 -10.23 -15.53
C GLN A 230 -13.39 -9.59 -14.22
N ILE A 231 -12.38 -8.72 -14.29
CA ILE A 231 -11.85 -8.00 -13.12
C ILE A 231 -12.91 -7.08 -12.52
N TYR A 232 -13.66 -6.37 -13.37
CA TYR A 232 -14.71 -5.49 -12.92
C TYR A 232 -15.87 -6.24 -12.28
N ILE A 233 -16.32 -7.34 -12.89
CA ILE A 233 -17.35 -8.22 -12.31
C ILE A 233 -16.89 -8.81 -10.98
N LEU A 234 -15.61 -9.14 -10.81
CA LEU A 234 -15.08 -9.66 -9.54
C LEU A 234 -15.18 -8.65 -8.39
N ASN A 235 -15.14 -7.34 -8.66
CA ASN A 235 -15.24 -6.28 -7.65
C ASN A 235 -16.65 -5.67 -7.49
N PHE A 236 -17.56 -5.84 -8.46
CA PHE A 236 -18.91 -5.24 -8.46
C PHE A 236 -20.05 -6.21 -8.13
N ARG A 237 -19.73 -7.47 -7.79
CA ARG A 237 -20.70 -8.47 -7.32
C ARG A 237 -21.20 -8.21 -5.91
N ASN A 238 -20.56 -7.34 -5.15
CA ASN A 238 -20.84 -7.25 -3.73
C ASN A 238 -21.90 -6.17 -3.46
N LEU A 239 -22.96 -6.57 -2.77
CA LEU A 239 -23.84 -5.69 -2.03
C LEU A 239 -23.10 -5.28 -0.75
N ASN A 240 -22.68 -4.02 -0.68
CA ASN A 240 -22.00 -3.51 0.50
C ASN A 240 -23.01 -2.82 1.41
N ILE A 241 -22.98 -3.14 2.69
CA ILE A 241 -23.91 -2.63 3.69
C ILE A 241 -23.06 -2.07 4.82
N GLU A 242 -23.24 -0.78 5.09
CA GLU A 242 -22.62 -0.10 6.22
C GLU A 242 -23.71 0.21 7.24
N ILE A 243 -23.53 -0.23 8.48
CA ILE A 243 -24.49 0.00 9.58
C ILE A 243 -23.77 0.79 10.66
N ASP A 244 -24.25 2.00 10.91
CA ASP A 244 -23.81 2.83 12.03
C ASP A 244 -24.70 2.52 13.23
N MET A 245 -24.13 1.87 14.25
CA MET A 245 -24.90 1.39 15.40
C MET A 245 -24.12 1.45 16.72
N THR A 246 -24.82 1.57 17.83
CA THR A 246 -24.30 1.42 19.20
C THR A 246 -24.92 0.16 19.80
N SER A 247 -24.11 -0.75 20.34
CA SER A 247 -24.61 -1.95 21.00
C SER A 247 -24.07 -2.05 22.42
N TRP A 248 -24.96 -2.04 23.40
CA TRP A 248 -24.57 -2.20 24.81
C TRP A 248 -24.31 -3.66 25.20
N GLN A 249 -24.40 -4.59 24.25
CA GLN A 249 -24.08 -5.99 24.44
C GLN A 249 -23.21 -6.56 23.32
N LYS A 250 -22.33 -7.49 23.70
CA LYS A 250 -21.50 -8.22 22.73
C LYS A 250 -22.39 -9.19 21.96
N GLY A 251 -22.20 -9.24 20.65
CA GLY A 251 -22.83 -10.25 19.81
C GLY A 251 -22.46 -10.07 18.35
N ILE A 252 -23.23 -10.70 17.47
CA ILE A 252 -22.96 -10.74 16.03
C ILE A 252 -24.05 -9.95 15.29
N VAL A 253 -23.62 -9.01 14.46
CA VAL A 253 -24.47 -8.38 13.46
C VAL A 253 -24.36 -9.21 12.20
N GLN A 254 -25.46 -9.72 11.70
CA GLN A 254 -25.50 -10.48 10.44
C GLN A 254 -26.50 -9.87 9.48
N CYS A 255 -26.13 -9.77 8.22
CA CYS A 255 -27.05 -9.37 7.17
C CYS A 255 -27.23 -10.49 6.16
N PHE A 256 -28.48 -10.74 5.78
CA PHE A 256 -28.88 -11.65 4.73
C PHE A 256 -29.50 -10.86 3.57
N ALA A 257 -29.31 -11.37 2.36
CA ALA A 257 -30.04 -10.92 1.18
C ALA A 257 -30.92 -12.05 0.64
N ASP A 258 -32.15 -11.70 0.26
CA ASP A 258 -33.08 -12.61 -0.41
C ASP A 258 -33.04 -12.36 -1.93
N ASP A 259 -32.70 -13.40 -2.69
CA ASP A 259 -32.68 -13.40 -4.16
C ASP A 259 -33.98 -13.95 -4.79
N GLY A 260 -35.07 -13.99 -4.01
CA GLY A 260 -36.35 -14.59 -4.36
C GLY A 260 -36.50 -16.07 -3.98
N ASN A 261 -35.49 -16.66 -3.32
CA ASN A 261 -35.53 -18.04 -2.79
C ASN A 261 -35.46 -18.10 -1.26
N GLY A 262 -35.71 -16.97 -0.58
CA GLY A 262 -35.60 -16.82 0.85
C GLY A 262 -34.19 -16.45 1.33
N PHE A 263 -34.08 -16.12 2.61
CA PHE A 263 -32.80 -15.81 3.25
C PHE A 263 -31.98 -17.08 3.46
N ARG A 264 -30.75 -17.10 2.92
CA ARG A 264 -29.84 -18.24 2.98
C ARG A 264 -28.47 -17.82 3.49
N GLU A 265 -27.80 -18.71 4.21
CA GLU A 265 -26.46 -18.47 4.79
C GLU A 265 -25.41 -18.14 3.73
N ASP A 266 -25.51 -18.70 2.51
CA ASP A 266 -24.60 -18.43 1.40
C ASP A 266 -24.72 -17.00 0.83
N LEU A 267 -25.82 -16.30 1.16
CA LEU A 267 -26.07 -14.91 0.83
C LEU A 267 -26.13 -14.04 2.09
N SER A 268 -25.15 -14.25 2.97
CA SER A 268 -25.00 -13.46 4.19
C SER A 268 -23.56 -13.06 4.46
N ASP A 269 -23.39 -11.99 5.23
CA ASP A 269 -22.10 -11.61 5.80
C ASP A 269 -22.33 -11.16 7.25
N ARG A 270 -21.32 -11.34 8.11
CA ARG A 270 -21.44 -11.08 9.55
C ARG A 270 -20.18 -10.49 10.15
N GLN A 271 -20.37 -9.64 11.14
CA GLN A 271 -19.29 -9.01 11.89
C GLN A 271 -19.62 -9.00 13.38
N VAL A 272 -18.59 -9.23 14.21
CA VAL A 272 -18.74 -9.22 15.67
C VAL A 272 -18.75 -7.76 16.15
N VAL A 273 -19.65 -7.47 17.08
CA VAL A 273 -19.76 -6.18 17.76
C VAL A 273 -19.51 -6.34 19.24
N LEU A 274 -18.71 -5.42 19.79
CA LEU A 274 -18.41 -5.37 21.22
C LEU A 274 -19.58 -4.72 21.97
N GLY A 275 -19.82 -5.15 23.20
CA GLY A 275 -20.83 -4.53 24.04
C GLY A 275 -20.25 -3.34 24.78
N ASP A 276 -20.39 -2.14 24.22
CA ASP A 276 -19.94 -0.91 24.86
C ASP A 276 -20.87 0.27 24.53
N SER A 277 -20.52 1.47 24.99
CA SER A 277 -21.31 2.69 24.72
C SER A 277 -20.83 3.45 23.47
N ASN A 278 -19.87 2.89 22.74
CA ASN A 278 -19.29 3.51 21.56
C ASN A 278 -20.13 3.21 20.32
N GLN A 279 -20.04 4.11 19.34
CA GLN A 279 -20.61 3.88 18.03
C GLN A 279 -19.69 2.95 17.22
N HIS A 280 -20.27 1.92 16.61
CA HIS A 280 -19.60 0.99 15.72
C HIS A 280 -20.08 1.21 14.28
N ASN A 281 -19.14 1.20 13.34
CA ASN A 281 -19.44 1.17 11.91
C ASN A 281 -19.19 -0.26 11.39
N ILE A 282 -20.28 -0.94 11.06
CA ILE A 282 -20.27 -2.35 10.66
C ILE A 282 -20.30 -2.41 9.14
N LYS A 283 -19.32 -3.10 8.54
CA LYS A 283 -19.16 -3.19 7.09
C LYS A 283 -19.33 -4.63 6.65
N LEU A 284 -20.45 -4.90 5.98
CA LEU A 284 -20.82 -6.21 5.47
C LEU A 284 -20.83 -6.18 3.93
N SER A 285 -20.42 -7.28 3.30
CA SER A 285 -20.28 -7.39 1.85
C SER A 285 -20.78 -8.76 1.35
N ILE A 286 -21.98 -8.79 0.76
CA ILE A 286 -22.60 -10.03 0.27
C ILE A 286 -22.42 -10.14 -1.25
N GLY A 287 -21.83 -11.24 -1.74
CA GLY A 287 -21.62 -11.47 -3.18
C GLY A 287 -22.88 -11.94 -3.91
N ILE A 288 -23.50 -11.09 -4.73
CA ILE A 288 -24.83 -11.30 -5.35
C ILE A 288 -24.80 -11.00 -6.86
N LEU A 289 -25.49 -11.82 -7.66
CA LEU A 289 -25.62 -11.70 -9.13
C LEU A 289 -27.07 -11.62 -9.62
N LYS A 290 -28.03 -11.47 -8.71
CA LYS A 290 -29.46 -11.48 -9.01
C LYS A 290 -30.15 -10.28 -8.38
N ASP A 291 -31.41 -10.13 -8.74
CA ASP A 291 -32.32 -9.19 -8.09
C ASP A 291 -32.44 -9.54 -6.61
N ILE A 292 -32.52 -8.53 -5.77
CA ILE A 292 -32.75 -8.68 -4.34
C ILE A 292 -34.18 -8.22 -4.07
N SER A 293 -34.95 -9.07 -3.42
CA SER A 293 -36.34 -8.82 -3.02
C SER A 293 -36.43 -8.23 -1.62
N ALA A 294 -35.49 -8.59 -0.74
CA ALA A 294 -35.45 -8.11 0.64
C ALA A 294 -34.03 -8.23 1.25
N LEU A 295 -33.78 -7.42 2.28
CA LEU A 295 -32.66 -7.58 3.20
C LEU A 295 -33.17 -7.91 4.59
N ARG A 296 -32.48 -8.79 5.30
CA ARG A 296 -32.71 -9.06 6.71
C ARG A 296 -31.44 -8.75 7.47
N ILE A 297 -31.54 -7.92 8.50
CA ILE A 297 -30.45 -7.58 9.39
C ILE A 297 -30.81 -8.11 10.76
N ASP A 298 -29.94 -8.95 11.28
CA ASP A 298 -30.02 -9.50 12.63
C ASP A 298 -29.05 -8.63 13.46
N PRO A 299 -29.56 -7.63 14.21
CA PRO A 299 -28.72 -6.55 14.72
C PRO A 299 -27.72 -7.03 15.77
N VAL A 300 -28.15 -7.90 16.69
CA VAL A 300 -27.28 -8.62 17.62
C VAL A 300 -28.00 -9.90 18.03
N ASN A 301 -27.32 -11.05 18.04
CA ASN A 301 -27.88 -12.34 18.46
C ASN A 301 -28.03 -12.53 19.99
N THR A 302 -27.98 -11.47 20.77
CA THR A 302 -28.04 -11.49 22.24
C THR A 302 -29.04 -10.46 22.77
N LYS A 303 -29.63 -10.75 23.94
CA LYS A 303 -30.74 -9.96 24.50
C LYS A 303 -30.29 -8.61 25.03
N GLY A 304 -30.43 -7.54 24.26
CA GLY A 304 -29.93 -6.22 24.66
C GLY A 304 -30.62 -5.04 24.01
N ARG A 305 -30.23 -3.85 24.47
CA ARG A 305 -30.55 -2.59 23.80
C ARG A 305 -29.54 -2.32 22.70
N ILE A 306 -30.02 -1.78 21.59
CA ILE A 306 -29.25 -1.50 20.38
C ILE A 306 -29.76 -0.18 19.81
N ARG A 307 -28.86 0.70 19.37
CA ARG A 307 -29.24 1.92 18.62
C ARG A 307 -28.69 1.82 17.21
N ILE A 308 -29.54 1.99 16.20
CA ILE A 308 -29.12 2.08 14.80
C ILE A 308 -29.29 3.53 14.35
N ASP A 309 -28.17 4.20 14.08
CA ASP A 309 -28.14 5.61 13.69
C ASP A 309 -28.38 5.76 12.18
N GLY A 310 -27.92 4.79 11.39
CA GLY A 310 -28.18 4.74 9.94
C GLY A 310 -27.71 3.45 9.28
N ILE A 311 -28.31 3.14 8.14
CA ILE A 311 -27.90 2.01 7.28
C ILE A 311 -27.66 2.54 5.88
N THR A 312 -26.47 2.30 5.34
CA THR A 312 -26.12 2.64 3.96
C THR A 312 -25.94 1.36 3.15
N VAL A 313 -26.82 1.12 2.20
CA VAL A 313 -26.73 0.02 1.24
C VAL A 313 -26.16 0.55 -0.07
N ARG A 314 -25.02 0.01 -0.51
CA ARG A 314 -24.40 0.35 -1.80
C ARG A 314 -24.47 -0.83 -2.75
N TRP A 315 -25.11 -0.62 -3.90
CA TRP A 315 -25.26 -1.65 -4.93
C TRP A 315 -25.23 -1.04 -6.34
N GLN A 316 -24.50 -1.68 -7.25
CA GLN A 316 -24.33 -1.22 -8.64
C GLN A 316 -23.96 0.27 -8.82
N GLY A 317 -23.30 0.88 -7.83
CA GLY A 317 -22.90 2.30 -7.85
C GLY A 317 -23.96 3.28 -7.36
N GLU A 318 -25.12 2.79 -6.90
CA GLU A 318 -26.13 3.55 -6.18
C GLU A 318 -25.94 3.37 -4.67
N SER A 319 -26.27 4.41 -3.90
CA SER A 319 -26.22 4.40 -2.45
C SER A 319 -27.60 4.73 -1.92
N TYR A 320 -28.15 3.83 -1.11
CA TYR A 320 -29.43 3.98 -0.44
C TYR A 320 -29.12 4.19 1.04
N ILE A 321 -29.46 5.36 1.57
CA ILE A 321 -29.15 5.75 2.95
C ILE A 321 -30.45 5.79 3.72
N PHE A 322 -30.61 4.88 4.67
CA PHE A 322 -31.77 4.75 5.53
C PHE A 322 -31.47 5.36 6.91
N LYS A 323 -32.23 6.40 7.26
CA LYS A 323 -32.17 7.08 8.56
C LYS A 323 -33.42 6.78 9.39
N LYS A 324 -33.46 7.22 10.66
CA LYS A 324 -34.54 6.97 11.64
C LYS A 324 -35.96 6.86 11.03
N LYS A 325 -36.47 7.91 10.37
CA LYS A 325 -37.83 7.94 9.77
C LYS A 325 -38.11 6.88 8.71
N GLU A 326 -37.06 6.37 8.07
CA GLU A 326 -37.15 5.31 7.07
C GLU A 326 -36.98 3.94 7.73
N LEU A 327 -36.09 3.83 8.73
CA LEU A 327 -35.90 2.63 9.54
C LEU A 327 -37.16 2.27 10.35
N GLU A 328 -37.93 3.26 10.80
CA GLU A 328 -39.24 3.05 11.47
C GLU A 328 -40.28 2.36 10.57
N LYS A 329 -40.09 2.37 9.24
CA LYS A 329 -40.98 1.71 8.28
C LYS A 329 -40.60 0.25 8.01
N TRP A 330 -39.48 -0.23 8.57
CA TRP A 330 -39.01 -1.59 8.36
C TRP A 330 -39.83 -2.57 9.19
N GLN A 331 -39.97 -3.80 8.70
CA GLN A 331 -40.72 -4.83 9.40
C GLN A 331 -39.86 -5.42 10.53
N LEU A 332 -40.37 -5.37 11.75
CA LEU A 332 -39.76 -5.96 12.92
C LEU A 332 -40.32 -7.37 13.11
N HIS A 333 -39.45 -8.37 13.21
CA HIS A 333 -39.82 -9.76 13.49
C HIS A 333 -39.02 -10.30 14.67
N HIS A 334 -39.63 -11.28 15.36
CA HIS A 334 -39.07 -12.00 16.51
C HIS A 334 -38.58 -11.09 17.65
N ASP A 335 -39.51 -10.72 18.55
CA ASP A 335 -39.22 -10.08 19.84
C ASP A 335 -38.32 -8.83 19.74
N LEU A 336 -38.60 -7.97 18.76
CA LEU A 336 -37.92 -6.68 18.56
C LEU A 336 -38.92 -5.54 18.77
N SER A 337 -38.65 -4.64 19.71
CA SER A 337 -39.53 -3.51 20.03
C SER A 337 -38.80 -2.17 19.93
N ILE A 338 -39.47 -1.15 19.40
CA ILE A 338 -38.94 0.21 19.32
C ILE A 338 -39.16 0.90 20.67
N GLU A 339 -38.10 1.39 21.29
CA GLU A 339 -38.19 2.26 22.47
C GLU A 339 -38.39 3.71 22.02
N LYS A 340 -39.39 4.40 22.60
CA LYS A 340 -39.62 5.83 22.34
C LYS A 340 -38.47 6.66 22.92
N SER A 341 -37.60 7.16 22.05
CA SER A 341 -36.55 8.13 22.38
C SER A 341 -37.01 9.56 22.06
N SER A 342 -36.71 10.50 22.96
CA SER A 342 -36.92 11.94 22.76
C SER A 342 -35.90 12.59 21.81
N ASP A 343 -34.88 11.85 21.39
CA ASP A 343 -33.77 12.34 20.58
C ASP A 343 -33.90 11.91 19.11
N ASP A 344 -33.55 12.79 18.17
CA ASP A 344 -33.85 12.62 16.74
C ASP A 344 -32.75 11.89 15.94
N GLN A 345 -31.77 11.32 16.64
CA GLN A 345 -30.49 10.89 16.05
C GLN A 345 -30.42 9.41 15.60
N GLY A 346 -31.31 8.52 16.04
CA GLY A 346 -31.26 7.09 15.66
C GLY A 346 -32.48 6.27 16.13
N LEU A 347 -32.63 5.04 15.64
CA LEU A 347 -33.67 4.09 16.04
C LEU A 347 -33.19 3.26 17.24
N LEU A 348 -33.85 3.41 18.38
CA LEU A 348 -33.55 2.64 19.60
C LEU A 348 -34.40 1.37 19.63
N LEU A 349 -33.72 0.23 19.66
CA LEU A 349 -34.31 -1.10 19.60
C LEU A 349 -33.99 -1.85 20.89
N ASN A 350 -35.00 -2.53 21.41
CA ASN A 350 -34.85 -3.49 22.49
C ASN A 350 -35.15 -4.88 21.93
N ALA A 351 -34.20 -5.79 22.08
CA ALA A 351 -34.28 -7.17 21.64
C ALA A 351 -34.42 -8.11 22.86
N PRO A 352 -35.64 -8.31 23.41
CA PRO A 352 -35.88 -9.25 24.51
C PRO A 352 -35.77 -10.75 24.15
N GLY A 353 -35.74 -11.10 22.85
CA GLY A 353 -35.63 -12.48 22.35
C GLY A 353 -34.23 -12.86 21.86
N ASP A 354 -34.06 -14.14 21.51
CA ASP A 354 -32.76 -14.72 21.12
C ASP A 354 -32.41 -14.56 19.61
N ASP A 355 -33.34 -14.06 18.79
CA ASP A 355 -33.16 -13.89 17.34
C ASP A 355 -33.88 -12.64 16.79
N PRO A 356 -33.46 -11.42 17.17
CA PRO A 356 -34.08 -10.18 16.71
C PRO A 356 -33.82 -9.95 15.21
N GLN A 357 -34.88 -9.83 14.40
CA GLN A 357 -34.78 -9.62 12.95
C GLN A 357 -35.39 -8.28 12.52
N LEU A 358 -34.59 -7.49 11.79
CA LEU A 358 -35.01 -6.27 11.12
C LEU A 358 -35.07 -6.54 9.61
N MET A 359 -36.28 -6.52 9.02
CA MET A 359 -36.47 -6.81 7.60
C MET A 359 -36.82 -5.57 6.78
N LEU A 360 -36.09 -5.42 5.67
CA LEU A 360 -36.33 -4.43 4.64
C LEU A 360 -36.84 -5.09 3.36
N PRO A 361 -38.09 -4.89 2.99
CA PRO A 361 -38.49 -5.13 1.60
C PRO A 361 -37.83 -4.06 0.72
N ILE A 362 -36.81 -4.45 -0.04
CA ILE A 362 -36.13 -3.59 -1.01
C ILE A 362 -36.06 -4.33 -2.33
N GLN A 363 -36.68 -3.76 -3.36
CA GLN A 363 -36.56 -4.28 -4.72
C GLN A 363 -35.35 -3.63 -5.40
N LEU A 364 -34.25 -4.36 -5.36
CA LEU A 364 -33.03 -4.00 -6.07
C LEU A 364 -32.98 -4.87 -7.34
N SER A 365 -33.34 -4.29 -8.49
CA SER A 365 -33.28 -4.99 -9.79
C SER A 365 -31.90 -4.87 -10.44
N TYR A 366 -31.31 -6.01 -10.80
CA TYR A 366 -29.97 -6.11 -11.33
C TYR A 366 -29.96 -5.60 -12.76
N SER A 367 -29.38 -4.42 -12.98
CA SER A 367 -29.29 -3.85 -14.32
C SER A 367 -27.95 -4.16 -14.98
N TYR A 368 -28.00 -5.00 -16.01
CA TYR A 368 -26.83 -5.25 -16.86
C TYR A 368 -26.32 -3.96 -17.51
N GLN A 369 -27.23 -3.07 -17.92
CA GLN A 369 -26.88 -1.80 -18.56
C GLN A 369 -26.20 -0.81 -17.60
N LYS A 370 -26.66 -0.69 -16.34
CA LYS A 370 -25.99 0.14 -15.32
C LYS A 370 -24.60 -0.41 -14.98
N THR A 371 -24.50 -1.74 -14.83
CA THR A 371 -23.21 -2.43 -14.60
C THR A 371 -22.22 -2.15 -15.73
N LEU A 372 -22.68 -2.26 -16.99
CA LEU A 372 -21.86 -1.99 -18.17
C LEU A 372 -21.48 -0.50 -18.28
N SER A 373 -22.40 0.43 -18.01
CA SER A 373 -22.13 1.87 -18.01
C SER A 373 -21.09 2.25 -16.94
N SER A 374 -21.25 1.75 -15.71
CA SER A 374 -20.28 1.97 -14.63
C SER A 374 -18.92 1.30 -14.94
N PHE A 375 -18.91 0.15 -15.63
CA PHE A 375 -17.69 -0.47 -16.14
C PHE A 375 -16.94 0.47 -17.09
N PHE A 376 -17.61 0.98 -18.12
CA PHE A 376 -17.00 1.90 -19.07
C PHE A 376 -16.58 3.21 -18.41
N LYS A 377 -17.35 3.74 -17.45
CA LYS A 377 -17.02 4.96 -16.72
C LYS A 377 -15.76 4.77 -15.86
N LYS A 378 -15.70 3.72 -15.05
CA LYS A 378 -14.57 3.44 -14.14
C LYS A 378 -13.31 2.96 -14.85
N ASN A 379 -13.44 2.29 -16.00
CA ASN A 379 -12.30 1.70 -16.73
C ASN A 379 -11.96 2.43 -18.04
N SER A 380 -12.55 3.60 -18.29
CA SER A 380 -12.34 4.40 -19.50
C SER A 380 -10.86 4.61 -19.84
N GLY A 381 -10.03 4.93 -18.85
CA GLY A 381 -8.59 5.10 -19.05
C GLY A 381 -7.86 3.80 -19.42
N MET A 382 -8.24 2.66 -18.83
CA MET A 382 -7.68 1.35 -19.21
C MET A 382 -8.12 0.90 -20.59
N ILE A 383 -9.36 1.22 -20.99
CA ILE A 383 -9.84 1.00 -22.35
C ILE A 383 -9.04 1.85 -23.34
N PHE A 384 -8.80 3.13 -23.01
CA PHE A 384 -7.97 4.00 -23.83
C PHE A 384 -6.53 3.50 -23.93
N PHE A 385 -5.94 3.00 -22.84
CA PHE A 385 -4.64 2.33 -22.83
C PHE A 385 -4.61 1.12 -23.78
N GLY A 386 -5.62 0.25 -23.74
CA GLY A 386 -5.77 -0.87 -24.67
C GLY A 386 -5.89 -0.43 -26.14
N LEU A 387 -6.60 0.67 -26.41
CA LEU A 387 -6.70 1.26 -27.75
C LEU A 387 -5.35 1.79 -28.26
N LEU A 388 -4.57 2.46 -27.41
CA LEU A 388 -3.21 2.91 -27.76
C LEU A 388 -2.31 1.73 -28.14
N LEU A 389 -2.37 0.64 -27.38
CA LEU A 389 -1.64 -0.60 -27.67
C LEU A 389 -2.03 -1.20 -29.03
N ILE A 390 -3.32 -1.22 -29.36
CA ILE A 390 -3.82 -1.67 -30.66
C ILE A 390 -3.25 -0.80 -31.79
N VAL A 391 -3.31 0.53 -31.64
CA VAL A 391 -2.74 1.47 -32.62
C VAL A 391 -1.24 1.22 -32.83
N LEU A 392 -0.48 1.07 -31.74
CA LEU A 392 0.95 0.79 -31.79
C LEU A 392 1.27 -0.57 -32.42
N PHE A 393 0.45 -1.58 -32.19
CA PHE A 393 0.59 -2.88 -32.83
C PHE A 393 0.45 -2.77 -34.36
N TYR A 394 -0.47 -1.96 -34.87
CA TYR A 394 -0.66 -1.79 -36.31
C TYR A 394 0.30 -0.81 -36.98
N SER A 395 0.84 0.14 -36.23
CA SER A 395 1.83 1.09 -36.76
C SER A 395 3.06 0.37 -37.32
N LYS A 396 3.46 0.69 -38.57
CA LYS A 396 4.69 0.15 -39.16
C LYS A 396 5.96 0.68 -38.47
N GLU A 397 5.87 1.83 -37.83
CA GLU A 397 6.98 2.55 -37.20
C GLU A 397 7.18 2.17 -35.73
N SER A 398 6.27 1.40 -35.11
CA SER A 398 6.34 1.13 -33.68
C SER A 398 7.63 0.44 -33.22
N LEU A 399 8.20 -0.41 -34.09
CA LEU A 399 9.48 -1.09 -33.87
C LEU A 399 10.59 -0.61 -34.81
N SER A 400 10.42 0.51 -35.53
CA SER A 400 11.48 1.03 -36.38
C SER A 400 12.61 1.62 -35.53
N TYR A 401 13.85 1.29 -35.90
CA TYR A 401 15.05 1.91 -35.36
C TYR A 401 16.03 2.19 -36.52
N PRO A 402 16.59 3.41 -36.64
CA PRO A 402 16.33 4.57 -35.79
C PRO A 402 14.85 5.02 -35.88
N PRO A 403 14.33 5.71 -34.85
CA PRO A 403 12.96 6.22 -34.88
C PRO A 403 12.79 7.28 -35.99
N PRO A 404 11.56 7.54 -36.44
CA PRO A 404 11.29 8.59 -37.42
C PRO A 404 11.79 9.96 -36.91
N LYS A 405 12.38 10.76 -37.80
CA LYS A 405 12.94 12.09 -37.46
C LYS A 405 11.88 13.09 -36.99
N ASN A 406 10.65 12.93 -37.44
CA ASN A 406 9.51 13.77 -37.07
C ASN A 406 8.65 13.05 -36.02
N LEU A 407 7.94 13.83 -35.20
CA LEU A 407 7.00 13.31 -34.20
C LEU A 407 5.84 12.59 -34.90
N SER A 408 5.99 11.29 -35.12
CA SER A 408 4.96 10.50 -35.81
C SER A 408 3.79 10.19 -34.87
N PHE A 409 2.63 9.89 -35.45
CA PHE A 409 1.45 9.48 -34.67
C PHE A 409 1.75 8.31 -33.72
N SER A 410 2.58 7.36 -34.17
CA SER A 410 3.08 6.24 -33.36
C SER A 410 3.88 6.69 -32.14
N SER A 411 4.68 7.74 -32.29
CA SER A 411 5.49 8.31 -31.20
C SER A 411 4.58 8.98 -30.16
N ILE A 412 3.55 9.70 -30.61
CA ILE A 412 2.55 10.29 -29.72
C ILE A 412 1.80 9.20 -28.95
N CYS A 413 1.31 8.15 -29.64
CA CYS A 413 0.61 7.05 -28.97
C CYS A 413 1.49 6.31 -27.94
N ALA A 414 2.77 6.10 -28.25
CA ALA A 414 3.70 5.46 -27.31
C ALA A 414 4.10 6.36 -26.14
N MET A 415 4.11 7.68 -26.32
CA MET A 415 4.29 8.66 -25.23
C MET A 415 3.05 8.73 -24.33
N LEU A 416 1.85 8.66 -24.91
CA LEU A 416 0.59 8.65 -24.17
C LEU A 416 0.43 7.37 -23.33
N LEU A 417 1.07 6.27 -23.72
CA LEU A 417 0.95 4.99 -23.03
C LEU A 417 1.32 5.07 -21.52
N PRO A 418 2.52 5.54 -21.11
CA PRO A 418 2.84 5.72 -19.70
C PRO A 418 2.05 6.84 -19.04
N LEU A 419 1.68 7.91 -19.77
CA LEU A 419 0.92 9.04 -19.21
C LEU A 419 -0.51 8.65 -18.82
N VAL A 420 -1.20 7.93 -19.70
CA VAL A 420 -2.55 7.43 -19.42
C VAL A 420 -2.50 6.45 -18.25
N LEU A 421 -1.53 5.53 -18.25
CA LEU A 421 -1.35 4.59 -17.16
C LEU A 421 -1.09 5.30 -15.83
N PHE A 422 -0.24 6.34 -15.84
CA PHE A 422 0.07 7.16 -14.67
C PHE A 422 -1.19 7.80 -14.09
N TRP A 423 -1.97 8.52 -14.90
CA TRP A 423 -3.18 9.17 -14.43
C TRP A 423 -4.26 8.18 -14.00
N VAL A 424 -4.39 7.02 -14.65
CA VAL A 424 -5.32 5.97 -14.24
C VAL A 424 -4.97 5.42 -12.86
N LEU A 425 -3.69 5.16 -12.59
CA LEU A 425 -3.23 4.61 -11.31
C LEU A 425 -3.26 5.65 -10.19
N TYR A 426 -2.90 6.89 -10.49
CA TYR A 426 -2.47 7.85 -9.48
C TYR A 426 -3.32 9.11 -9.36
N TYR A 427 -4.32 9.31 -10.22
CA TYR A 427 -5.33 10.37 -10.00
C TYR A 427 -5.95 10.34 -8.58
N PRO A 428 -6.21 9.18 -7.95
CA PRO A 428 -6.77 9.16 -6.60
C PRO A 428 -5.88 9.85 -5.55
N ALA A 429 -4.58 10.03 -5.79
CA ALA A 429 -3.66 10.73 -4.89
C ALA A 429 -4.02 12.22 -4.71
N VAL A 430 -4.76 12.82 -5.64
CA VAL A 430 -5.24 14.22 -5.53
C VAL A 430 -6.13 14.43 -4.29
N ASN A 431 -6.82 13.38 -3.83
CA ASN A 431 -7.70 13.46 -2.67
C ASN A 431 -6.99 13.02 -1.37
N THR A 432 -5.68 12.85 -1.38
CA THR A 432 -4.90 12.50 -0.21
C THR A 432 -4.66 13.72 0.67
N TRP A 433 -4.54 13.52 1.97
CA TRP A 433 -4.22 14.56 2.95
C TRP A 433 -2.70 14.77 3.10
N TRP A 434 -2.28 15.64 4.02
CA TRP A 434 -0.87 15.80 4.40
C TRP A 434 -0.32 14.53 5.05
N LEU A 435 0.77 13.98 4.52
CA LEU A 435 1.39 12.74 5.02
C LEU A 435 2.82 12.97 5.52
N TYR A 436 3.22 12.28 6.59
CA TYR A 436 4.59 12.28 7.10
C TYR A 436 5.22 13.69 7.19
N ASP A 437 6.35 13.92 6.52
CA ASP A 437 7.16 15.15 6.58
C ASP A 437 6.45 16.36 5.95
N ASP A 438 5.36 16.18 5.20
CA ASP A 438 4.63 17.26 4.53
C ASP A 438 4.26 18.39 5.50
N SER A 439 3.79 18.03 6.70
CA SER A 439 3.42 18.99 7.74
C SER A 439 4.62 19.79 8.28
N CYS A 440 5.77 19.13 8.46
CA CYS A 440 7.02 19.79 8.83
C CYS A 440 7.51 20.75 7.74
N HIS A 441 7.42 20.35 6.47
CA HIS A 441 7.79 21.19 5.33
C HIS A 441 6.92 22.46 5.28
N LEU A 442 5.62 22.34 5.53
CA LEU A 442 4.71 23.49 5.61
C LEU A 442 5.06 24.43 6.76
N VAL A 443 5.36 23.90 7.95
CA VAL A 443 5.82 24.73 9.08
C VAL A 443 7.11 25.48 8.74
N TYR A 444 8.05 24.82 8.05
CA TYR A 444 9.27 25.47 7.59
C TYR A 444 8.96 26.65 6.66
N ILE A 445 8.11 26.43 5.65
CA ILE A 445 7.70 27.44 4.65
C ILE A 445 6.96 28.60 5.31
N MET A 446 6.17 28.34 6.35
CA MET A 446 5.45 29.40 7.07
C MET A 446 6.37 30.25 7.95
N LYS A 447 7.35 29.62 8.62
CA LYS A 447 8.25 30.31 9.55
C LYS A 447 9.39 31.05 8.85
N ASN A 448 9.76 30.59 7.66
CA ASN A 448 10.92 31.09 6.93
C ASN A 448 10.50 31.63 5.56
N SER A 449 11.33 32.48 4.97
CA SER A 449 11.14 32.84 3.55
C SER A 449 11.29 31.60 2.66
N ILE A 450 10.53 31.52 1.57
CA ILE A 450 10.71 30.48 0.52
C ILE A 450 12.12 30.48 -0.09
N TYR A 451 12.87 31.58 0.08
CA TYR A 451 14.28 31.69 -0.35
C TYR A 451 15.28 31.39 0.76
N ALA A 452 14.84 31.24 2.02
CA ALA A 452 15.74 31.03 3.16
C ALA A 452 16.59 29.76 2.97
N ALA A 453 16.01 28.70 2.43
CA ALA A 453 16.71 27.45 2.16
C ALA A 453 17.93 27.60 1.24
N PHE A 454 18.00 28.66 0.42
CA PHE A 454 19.13 28.92 -0.46
C PHE A 454 20.31 29.59 0.25
N PHE A 455 20.08 30.42 1.27
CA PHE A 455 21.10 31.34 1.77
C PHE A 455 21.24 31.40 3.28
N ASP A 456 20.20 31.04 4.03
CA ASP A 456 20.19 31.08 5.50
C ASP A 456 20.70 29.77 6.08
N LYS A 457 21.96 29.78 6.53
CA LYS A 457 22.61 28.66 7.18
C LYS A 457 21.99 28.29 8.54
N ASN A 458 21.46 29.27 9.27
CA ASN A 458 20.89 29.04 10.60
C ASN A 458 19.50 28.43 10.51
N ASN A 459 18.74 28.81 9.48
CA ASN A 459 17.40 28.30 9.20
C ASN A 459 17.38 27.43 7.93
N GLY A 460 18.41 26.62 7.71
CA GLY A 460 18.47 25.70 6.58
C GLY A 460 17.32 24.69 6.61
N PHE A 461 16.88 24.22 5.44
CA PHE A 461 15.74 23.30 5.32
C PHE A 461 16.00 21.92 5.93
N SER A 462 17.21 21.39 5.76
CA SER A 462 17.63 20.11 6.33
C SER A 462 19.09 20.21 6.78
N TYR A 463 19.41 19.49 7.86
CA TYR A 463 20.75 19.46 8.46
C TYR A 463 21.73 18.56 7.70
N VAL A 464 21.23 17.64 6.86
CA VAL A 464 22.03 16.66 6.09
C VAL A 464 21.89 16.81 4.58
N ASN A 465 20.76 17.35 4.12
CA ASN A 465 20.43 17.45 2.71
C ASN A 465 20.35 18.92 2.28
N PHE A 466 20.94 19.24 1.12
CA PHE A 466 20.84 20.58 0.55
C PHE A 466 19.93 20.54 -0.69
N THR A 467 18.64 20.77 -0.44
CA THR A 467 17.53 20.62 -1.41
C THR A 467 16.64 21.86 -1.48
N PRO A 468 17.19 23.07 -1.72
CA PRO A 468 16.43 24.32 -1.57
C PRO A 468 15.27 24.49 -2.56
N LEU A 469 15.23 23.74 -3.68
CA LEU A 469 14.09 23.81 -4.60
C LEU A 469 12.82 23.17 -4.03
N GLU A 470 12.94 22.27 -3.07
CA GLU A 470 11.78 21.62 -2.44
C GLU A 470 10.90 22.61 -1.67
N PRO A 471 11.40 23.35 -0.66
CA PRO A 471 10.60 24.36 0.02
C PRO A 471 10.19 25.51 -0.91
N LEU A 472 10.94 25.78 -2.00
CA LEU A 472 10.52 26.75 -3.01
C LEU A 472 9.29 26.26 -3.79
N SER A 473 9.30 25.01 -4.27
CA SER A 473 8.20 24.40 -5.04
C SER A 473 6.93 24.27 -4.19
N LEU A 474 7.07 23.76 -2.95
CA LEU A 474 5.97 23.66 -1.99
C LEU A 474 5.50 25.05 -1.51
N GLY A 475 6.41 26.01 -1.37
CA GLY A 475 6.07 27.38 -0.98
C GLY A 475 5.29 28.13 -2.05
N ALA A 476 5.59 27.89 -3.33
CA ALA A 476 4.79 28.40 -4.44
C ALA A 476 3.36 27.85 -4.39
N ASP A 477 3.19 26.55 -4.12
CA ASP A 477 1.86 25.95 -3.96
C ASP A 477 1.12 26.53 -2.76
N PHE A 478 1.79 26.73 -1.64
CA PHE A 478 1.19 27.33 -0.45
C PHE A 478 0.69 28.75 -0.74
N HIS A 479 1.42 29.53 -1.54
CA HIS A 479 0.99 30.86 -1.95
C HIS A 479 -0.22 30.84 -2.91
N LEU A 480 -0.30 29.85 -3.81
CA LEU A 480 -1.36 29.75 -4.82
C LEU A 480 -2.65 29.09 -4.29
N PHE A 481 -2.52 28.09 -3.43
CA PHE A 481 -3.62 27.22 -3.00
C PHE A 481 -3.88 27.27 -1.48
N GLY A 482 -3.05 28.01 -0.72
CA GLY A 482 -3.14 28.06 0.73
C GLY A 482 -2.84 26.70 1.36
N PHE A 483 -3.64 26.32 2.35
CA PHE A 483 -3.51 25.05 3.08
C PHE A 483 -4.35 23.90 2.48
N ASP A 484 -4.82 24.02 1.24
CA ASP A 484 -5.51 22.92 0.56
C ASP A 484 -4.50 21.94 -0.09
N PRO A 485 -4.36 20.71 0.41
CA PRO A 485 -3.41 19.73 -0.15
C PRO A 485 -3.68 19.37 -1.61
N LYS A 486 -4.90 19.56 -2.11
CA LYS A 486 -5.26 19.20 -3.49
C LYS A 486 -4.40 19.94 -4.52
N GLY A 487 -4.13 21.22 -4.30
CA GLY A 487 -3.30 22.03 -5.19
C GLY A 487 -1.87 21.48 -5.29
N PHE A 488 -1.32 21.04 -4.16
CA PHE A 488 0.01 20.46 -4.07
C PHE A 488 0.08 19.12 -4.81
N TYR A 489 -0.92 18.25 -4.65
CA TYR A 489 -0.97 16.99 -5.39
C TYR A 489 -1.16 17.21 -6.90
N TRP A 490 -1.95 18.19 -7.32
CA TRP A 490 -2.07 18.54 -8.75
C TRP A 490 -0.72 18.96 -9.34
N HIS A 491 -0.02 19.88 -8.69
CA HIS A 491 1.31 20.29 -9.15
C HIS A 491 2.28 19.09 -9.17
N HIS A 492 2.27 18.25 -8.13
CA HIS A 492 3.09 17.04 -8.04
C HIS A 492 2.88 16.08 -9.21
N LEU A 493 1.63 15.74 -9.54
CA LEU A 493 1.28 14.85 -10.65
C LEU A 493 1.60 15.47 -12.03
N ILE A 494 1.46 16.78 -12.16
CA ILE A 494 1.82 17.51 -13.39
C ILE A 494 3.35 17.51 -13.56
N SER A 495 4.12 17.78 -12.52
CA SER A 495 5.59 17.71 -12.53
C SER A 495 6.07 16.31 -12.90
N PHE A 496 5.41 15.25 -12.40
CA PHE A 496 5.69 13.87 -12.81
C PHE A 496 5.38 13.65 -14.30
N SER A 497 4.24 14.15 -14.79
CA SER A 497 3.87 14.03 -16.20
C SER A 497 4.95 14.67 -17.11
N PHE A 498 5.49 15.82 -16.73
CA PHE A 498 6.62 16.44 -17.43
C PHE A 498 7.90 15.60 -17.35
N ALA A 499 8.21 15.01 -16.21
CA ALA A 499 9.33 14.07 -16.07
C ALA A 499 9.20 12.86 -17.02
N LEU A 500 8.00 12.29 -17.16
CA LEU A 500 7.72 11.18 -18.08
C LEU A 500 7.86 11.60 -19.55
N ILE A 501 7.35 12.79 -19.92
CA ILE A 501 7.50 13.32 -21.28
C ILE A 501 8.98 13.55 -21.61
N ALA A 502 9.73 14.20 -20.72
CA ALA A 502 11.17 14.42 -20.90
C ALA A 502 11.93 13.09 -21.01
N SER A 503 11.61 12.11 -20.15
CA SER A 503 12.18 10.77 -20.21
C SER A 503 11.86 10.07 -21.54
N TYR A 504 10.63 10.20 -22.05
CA TYR A 504 10.23 9.59 -23.32
C TYR A 504 11.01 10.18 -24.50
N ILE A 505 11.09 11.52 -24.55
CA ILE A 505 11.85 12.26 -25.58
C ILE A 505 13.32 11.85 -25.59
N LEU A 506 13.91 11.58 -24.42
CA LEU A 506 15.28 11.10 -24.31
C LEU A 506 15.40 9.63 -24.73
N LEU A 507 14.55 8.74 -24.18
CA LEU A 507 14.61 7.29 -24.43
C LEU A 507 14.39 6.94 -25.89
N VAL A 508 13.53 7.67 -26.61
CA VAL A 508 13.30 7.40 -28.03
C VAL A 508 14.56 7.63 -28.87
N ARG A 509 15.57 8.35 -28.37
CA ARG A 509 16.87 8.48 -29.07
C ARG A 509 17.68 7.19 -29.07
N PHE A 510 17.42 6.29 -28.13
CA PHE A 510 18.17 5.05 -27.93
C PHE A 510 17.36 3.79 -28.25
N PHE A 511 16.03 3.90 -28.21
CA PHE A 511 15.12 2.77 -28.33
C PHE A 511 14.04 3.00 -29.39
N PRO A 512 13.49 1.93 -30.01
CA PRO A 512 12.24 2.01 -30.77
C PRO A 512 11.11 2.64 -29.96
N VAL A 513 10.23 3.38 -30.64
CA VAL A 513 9.17 4.19 -30.00
C VAL A 513 8.29 3.41 -29.01
N ILE A 514 7.93 2.16 -29.33
CA ILE A 514 7.10 1.32 -28.45
C ILE A 514 7.88 0.83 -27.21
N LEU A 515 9.18 0.56 -27.35
CA LEU A 515 10.00 0.12 -26.22
C LEU A 515 10.22 1.26 -25.24
N SER A 516 10.41 2.50 -25.72
CA SER A 516 10.48 3.67 -24.85
C SER A 516 9.17 3.87 -24.06
N GLY A 517 8.02 3.68 -24.70
CA GLY A 517 6.72 3.72 -24.03
C GLY A 517 6.61 2.63 -22.96
N PHE A 518 6.99 1.40 -23.27
CA PHE A 518 6.94 0.27 -22.33
C PHE A 518 7.90 0.41 -21.13
N ILE A 519 9.14 0.86 -21.35
CA ILE A 519 10.09 1.13 -20.26
C ILE A 519 9.47 2.08 -19.23
N LEU A 520 8.86 3.16 -19.71
CA LEU A 520 8.20 4.14 -18.85
C LEU A 520 6.92 3.60 -18.22
N SER A 521 6.13 2.80 -18.94
CA SER A 521 4.93 2.19 -18.37
C SER A 521 5.26 1.21 -17.25
N TRP A 522 6.34 0.42 -17.34
CA TRP A 522 6.79 -0.43 -16.23
C TRP A 522 7.32 0.40 -15.06
N PHE A 523 8.09 1.46 -15.34
CA PHE A 523 8.53 2.39 -14.31
C PHE A 523 7.34 3.00 -13.55
N VAL A 524 6.34 3.49 -14.27
CA VAL A 524 5.08 4.02 -13.71
C VAL A 524 4.35 2.96 -12.87
N ALA A 525 4.30 1.72 -13.35
CA ALA A 525 3.70 0.60 -12.63
C ALA A 525 4.68 -0.08 -11.66
N SER A 526 5.45 0.70 -10.89
CA SER A 526 6.37 0.18 -9.86
C SER A 526 6.08 0.79 -8.49
N VAL A 527 6.32 0.05 -7.41
CA VAL A 527 6.06 0.51 -6.04
C VAL A 527 6.85 1.76 -5.67
N PRO A 528 8.13 1.92 -6.04
CA PRO A 528 8.85 3.18 -5.79
C PRO A 528 8.16 4.41 -6.41
N VAL A 529 7.51 4.26 -7.57
CA VAL A 529 6.73 5.36 -8.17
C VAL A 529 5.42 5.58 -7.41
N CYS A 530 4.75 4.50 -6.98
CA CYS A 530 3.54 4.60 -6.18
C CYS A 530 3.78 5.40 -4.89
N GLU A 531 4.83 5.08 -4.13
CA GLU A 531 5.19 5.85 -2.94
C GLU A 531 5.59 7.29 -3.27
N ALA A 532 6.41 7.50 -4.31
CA ALA A 532 6.83 8.85 -4.72
C ALA A 532 5.65 9.75 -5.13
N VAL A 533 4.56 9.17 -5.64
CA VAL A 533 3.33 9.86 -5.98
C VAL A 533 2.54 10.27 -4.73
N PHE A 534 2.42 9.38 -3.75
CA PHE A 534 1.59 9.64 -2.56
C PHE A 534 2.28 10.55 -1.55
N PHE A 535 3.62 10.58 -1.52
CA PHE A 535 4.37 11.39 -0.57
C PHE A 535 4.84 12.70 -1.22
N LEU A 536 4.23 13.84 -0.85
CA LEU A 536 4.59 15.15 -1.43
C LEU A 536 6.04 15.54 -1.09
N MET A 537 6.53 15.15 0.08
CA MET A 537 7.94 15.24 0.50
C MET A 537 8.94 14.55 -0.46
N VAL A 538 8.49 13.78 -1.47
CA VAL A 538 9.35 13.13 -2.48
C VAL A 538 9.39 13.93 -3.79
N ARG A 539 8.67 15.06 -3.90
CA ARG A 539 8.58 15.87 -5.13
C ARG A 539 9.95 16.24 -5.71
N HIS A 540 10.90 16.53 -4.86
CA HIS A 540 12.25 16.91 -5.27
C HIS A 540 13.01 15.78 -6.00
N TYR A 541 12.65 14.49 -5.79
CA TYR A 541 13.11 13.39 -6.64
C TYR A 541 12.52 13.50 -8.04
N ILE A 542 11.24 13.83 -8.18
CA ILE A 542 10.52 13.88 -9.46
C ILE A 542 10.98 15.08 -10.30
N GLU A 543 11.03 16.28 -9.71
CA GLU A 543 11.51 17.49 -10.39
C GLU A 543 12.98 17.36 -10.78
N GLY A 544 13.81 16.79 -9.89
CA GLY A 544 15.19 16.52 -10.20
C GLY A 544 15.37 15.53 -11.37
N LEU A 545 14.48 14.53 -11.50
CA LEU A 545 14.47 13.62 -12.64
C LEU A 545 14.13 14.37 -13.93
N PHE A 546 13.10 15.21 -13.91
CA PHE A 546 12.72 16.06 -15.04
C PHE A 546 13.89 16.91 -15.54
N PHE A 547 14.53 17.66 -14.63
CA PHE A 547 15.68 18.50 -14.96
C PHE A 547 16.86 17.69 -15.48
N THR A 548 17.13 16.52 -14.90
CA THR A 548 18.17 15.60 -15.34
C THR A 548 17.93 15.13 -16.77
N MET A 549 16.70 14.73 -17.12
CA MET A 549 16.39 14.23 -18.47
C MET A 549 16.56 15.30 -19.54
N ILE A 550 16.07 16.52 -19.29
CA ILE A 550 16.27 17.64 -20.24
C ILE A 550 17.74 18.06 -20.30
N SER A 551 18.44 18.02 -19.18
CA SER A 551 19.87 18.32 -19.13
C SER A 551 20.69 17.35 -19.99
N ILE A 552 20.40 16.04 -19.94
CA ILE A 552 21.02 15.05 -20.83
C ILE A 552 20.64 15.33 -22.28
N TYR A 553 19.38 15.65 -22.55
CA TYR A 553 18.93 15.99 -23.91
C TYR A 553 19.70 17.18 -24.49
N PHE A 554 19.89 18.26 -23.73
CA PHE A 554 20.69 19.40 -24.19
C PHE A 554 22.18 19.09 -24.32
N PHE A 555 22.74 18.21 -23.49
CA PHE A 555 24.08 17.69 -23.71
C PHE A 555 24.18 16.99 -25.08
N MET A 556 23.22 16.13 -25.42
CA MET A 556 23.16 15.49 -26.75
C MET A 556 23.04 16.52 -27.88
N MET A 557 22.22 17.55 -27.70
CA MET A 557 22.05 18.61 -28.70
C MET A 557 23.32 19.43 -28.89
N SER A 558 24.08 19.69 -27.82
CA SER A 558 25.37 20.39 -27.89
C SER A 558 26.37 19.60 -28.73
N LEU A 559 26.38 18.28 -28.54
CA LEU A 559 27.21 17.33 -29.26
C LEU A 559 26.80 17.19 -30.74
N GLN A 560 25.50 17.13 -31.04
CA GLN A 560 24.98 16.95 -32.40
C GLN A 560 25.07 18.24 -33.25
N LYS A 561 24.85 19.41 -32.63
CA LYS A 561 24.86 20.69 -33.33
C LYS A 561 26.20 21.42 -33.24
N ASP A 562 27.16 20.91 -32.45
CA ASP A 562 28.45 21.54 -32.11
C ASP A 562 28.30 22.99 -31.62
N LYS A 563 27.25 23.28 -30.82
CA LYS A 563 26.96 24.63 -30.29
C LYS A 563 26.97 24.64 -28.77
N GLN A 564 27.81 25.52 -28.19
CA GLN A 564 28.02 25.61 -26.75
C GLN A 564 26.78 26.07 -25.97
N ILE A 565 25.88 26.85 -26.58
CA ILE A 565 24.66 27.35 -25.93
C ILE A 565 23.81 26.21 -25.34
N TRP A 566 23.76 25.05 -26.01
CA TRP A 566 23.03 23.88 -25.50
C TRP A 566 23.73 23.27 -24.28
N SER A 567 25.05 23.29 -24.23
CA SER A 567 25.80 22.82 -23.07
C SER A 567 25.58 23.73 -21.84
N TYR A 568 25.55 25.06 -22.03
CA TYR A 568 25.20 26.00 -20.95
C TYR A 568 23.76 25.83 -20.47
N ALA A 569 22.80 25.72 -21.38
CA ALA A 569 21.41 25.47 -21.02
C ALA A 569 21.24 24.13 -20.27
N GLY A 570 21.95 23.09 -20.72
CA GLY A 570 21.94 21.80 -20.06
C GLY A 570 22.62 21.82 -18.70
N ALA A 571 23.71 22.57 -18.53
CA ALA A 571 24.38 22.75 -17.24
C ALA A 571 23.53 23.52 -16.23
N LEU A 572 22.76 24.54 -16.67
CA LEU A 572 21.80 25.23 -15.82
C LEU A 572 20.73 24.27 -15.30
N LEU A 573 20.15 23.45 -16.18
CA LEU A 573 19.18 22.43 -15.77
C LEU A 573 19.79 21.37 -14.86
N TYR A 574 21.05 21.00 -15.08
CA TYR A 574 21.77 20.11 -14.18
C TYR A 574 21.99 20.72 -12.80
N LEU A 575 22.32 22.02 -12.71
CA LEU A 575 22.39 22.73 -11.43
C LEU A 575 21.04 22.69 -10.72
N LEU A 576 19.93 22.94 -11.43
CA LEU A 576 18.58 22.80 -10.88
C LEU A 576 18.31 21.37 -10.39
N ALA A 577 18.69 20.34 -11.15
CA ALA A 577 18.55 18.96 -10.71
C ALA A 577 19.31 18.68 -9.38
N CYS A 578 20.53 19.22 -9.25
CA CYS A 578 21.31 19.09 -8.01
C CYS A 578 20.66 19.84 -6.84
N LEU A 579 20.11 21.03 -7.09
CA LEU A 579 19.37 21.82 -6.09
C LEU A 579 18.02 21.20 -5.70
N SER A 580 17.46 20.33 -6.54
CA SER A 580 16.33 19.48 -6.16
C SER A 580 16.80 18.34 -5.25
N LYS A 581 17.82 17.58 -5.66
CA LYS A 581 18.36 16.49 -4.85
C LYS A 581 19.82 16.16 -5.17
N GLU A 582 20.63 15.94 -4.13
CA GLU A 582 22.03 15.52 -4.27
C GLU A 582 22.21 14.22 -5.07
N LEU A 583 21.16 13.39 -5.15
CA LEU A 583 21.11 12.16 -5.94
C LEU A 583 21.48 12.38 -7.42
N TYR A 584 21.26 13.59 -7.95
CA TYR A 584 21.52 13.91 -9.35
C TYR A 584 22.95 14.40 -9.61
N VAL A 585 23.72 14.74 -8.58
CA VAL A 585 25.12 15.22 -8.70
C VAL A 585 26.00 14.27 -9.53
N PRO A 586 25.92 12.93 -9.41
CA PRO A 586 26.73 12.01 -10.21
C PRO A 586 26.50 12.10 -11.74
N LEU A 587 25.50 12.85 -12.23
CA LEU A 587 25.23 12.99 -13.66
C LEU A 587 26.44 13.48 -14.46
N VAL A 588 27.25 14.39 -13.93
CA VAL A 588 28.46 14.87 -14.63
C VAL A 588 29.46 13.74 -14.94
N VAL A 589 29.56 12.76 -14.03
CA VAL A 589 30.36 11.53 -14.22
C VAL A 589 29.72 10.67 -15.29
N ILE A 590 28.40 10.47 -15.24
CA ILE A 590 27.64 9.73 -16.26
C ILE A 590 27.87 10.31 -17.67
N LEU A 591 27.81 11.63 -17.82
CA LEU A 591 28.00 12.32 -19.10
C LEU A 591 29.43 12.19 -19.66
N LEU A 592 30.45 12.02 -18.80
CA LEU A 592 31.81 11.71 -19.24
C LEU A 592 31.86 10.40 -20.03
N PHE A 593 30.97 9.45 -19.71
CA PHE A 593 30.90 8.12 -20.31
C PHE A 593 29.80 7.98 -21.37
N PHE A 594 29.16 9.09 -21.74
CA PHE A 594 28.04 9.09 -22.67
C PHE A 594 28.41 8.38 -23.99
N PRO A 595 27.63 7.42 -24.49
CA PRO A 595 27.93 6.74 -25.73
C PRO A 595 27.77 7.73 -26.89
N GLU A 596 28.74 7.73 -27.81
CA GLU A 596 28.84 8.58 -29.01
C GLU A 596 29.78 9.79 -28.87
N ILE A 597 30.55 10.02 -29.96
CA ILE A 597 31.51 11.12 -30.21
C ILE A 597 32.90 10.99 -29.56
N LYS A 598 33.91 11.50 -30.28
CA LYS A 598 35.31 11.60 -29.87
C LYS A 598 35.43 12.24 -28.47
N VAL A 599 36.24 11.66 -27.59
CA VAL A 599 36.43 12.09 -26.20
C VAL A 599 36.76 13.60 -26.08
N ARG A 600 37.59 14.14 -26.99
CA ARG A 600 37.94 15.57 -27.00
C ARG A 600 36.73 16.49 -27.19
N SER A 601 35.83 16.15 -28.10
CA SER A 601 34.61 16.93 -28.33
C SER A 601 33.64 16.82 -27.14
N ARG A 602 33.66 15.71 -26.40
CA ARG A 602 32.85 15.53 -25.19
C ARG A 602 33.29 16.45 -24.06
N LEU A 603 34.60 16.51 -23.79
CA LEU A 603 35.16 17.35 -22.73
C LEU A 603 34.87 18.85 -22.98
N LYS A 604 34.92 19.29 -24.25
CA LYS A 604 34.54 20.66 -24.65
C LYS A 604 33.12 21.04 -24.21
N PHE A 605 32.17 20.11 -24.24
CA PHE A 605 30.79 20.38 -23.84
C PHE A 605 30.48 20.00 -22.40
N LEU A 606 31.43 19.41 -21.68
CA LEU A 606 31.23 18.98 -20.30
C LEU A 606 31.70 20.03 -19.28
N TYR A 607 32.57 20.99 -19.66
CA TYR A 607 33.05 21.98 -18.70
C TYR A 607 31.94 22.81 -18.02
N PRO A 608 30.82 23.20 -18.68
CA PRO A 608 29.75 23.92 -17.99
C PRO A 608 29.09 23.06 -16.90
N TYR A 609 29.00 21.75 -17.12
CA TYR A 609 28.46 20.80 -16.15
C TYR A 609 29.40 20.64 -14.95
N PHE A 610 30.71 20.56 -15.17
CA PHE A 610 31.68 20.59 -14.07
C PHE A 610 31.58 21.90 -13.27
N GLY A 611 31.39 23.04 -13.96
CA GLY A 611 31.13 24.32 -13.30
C GLY A 611 29.88 24.27 -12.42
N ALA A 612 28.77 23.74 -12.91
CA ALA A 612 27.54 23.56 -12.14
C ALA A 612 27.72 22.62 -10.93
N ALA A 613 28.43 21.49 -11.11
CA ALA A 613 28.74 20.58 -10.01
C ALA A 613 29.60 21.27 -8.94
N LEU A 614 30.59 22.06 -9.35
CA LEU A 614 31.44 22.82 -8.44
C LEU A 614 30.64 23.87 -7.67
N ILE A 615 29.82 24.67 -8.37
CA ILE A 615 28.93 25.66 -7.76
C ILE A 615 28.03 25.01 -6.72
N TYR A 616 27.32 23.93 -7.09
CA TYR A 616 26.48 23.18 -6.14
C TYR A 616 27.28 22.68 -4.94
N THR A 617 28.45 22.09 -5.18
CA THR A 617 29.29 21.52 -4.11
C THR A 617 29.75 22.60 -3.12
N CYS A 618 30.23 23.73 -3.62
CA CYS A 618 30.64 24.87 -2.78
C CYS A 618 29.44 25.44 -2.01
N TRP A 619 28.29 25.56 -2.65
CA TRP A 619 27.07 26.05 -2.03
C TRP A 619 26.57 25.11 -0.92
N ARG A 620 26.57 23.80 -1.19
CA ARG A 620 26.24 22.76 -0.20
C ARG A 620 27.19 22.79 0.99
N LEU A 621 28.50 22.95 0.75
CA LEU A 621 29.50 23.07 1.81
C LEU A 621 29.28 24.31 2.68
N TYR A 622 28.94 25.44 2.05
CA TYR A 622 28.62 26.68 2.77
C TYR A 622 27.39 26.52 3.67
N MET A 623 26.32 25.91 3.16
CA MET A 623 25.06 25.76 3.90
C MET A 623 25.12 24.69 5.00
N LEU A 624 25.72 23.53 4.75
CA LEU A 624 25.72 22.41 5.69
C LEU A 624 26.96 22.33 6.61
N ASN A 625 28.00 23.12 6.33
CA ASN A 625 29.36 22.91 6.83
C ASN A 625 29.96 21.54 6.45
N PHE A 626 31.25 21.36 6.71
CA PHE A 626 31.94 20.09 6.45
C PHE A 626 31.31 18.91 7.21
N LYS A 627 30.93 19.11 8.48
CA LYS A 627 30.30 18.07 9.30
C LYS A 627 28.97 17.60 8.68
N GLY A 628 28.07 18.53 8.29
CA GLY A 628 26.78 18.16 7.69
C GLY A 628 26.91 17.48 6.32
N VAL A 629 27.93 17.85 5.54
CA VAL A 629 28.21 17.21 4.24
C VAL A 629 28.62 15.74 4.38
N VAL A 630 29.38 15.41 5.43
CA VAL A 630 29.92 14.06 5.67
C VAL A 630 29.02 13.21 6.57
N ALA A 631 28.24 13.82 7.45
CA ALA A 631 27.48 13.14 8.51
C ALA A 631 26.50 12.08 7.98
N GLY A 632 25.92 12.25 6.80
CA GLY A 632 24.89 11.32 6.30
C GLY A 632 23.74 11.14 7.30
N TYR A 633 22.93 10.08 7.15
CA TYR A 633 21.88 9.77 8.12
C TYR A 633 22.50 9.24 9.44
N PRO A 634 22.27 9.89 10.60
CA PRO A 634 22.76 9.42 11.90
C PRO A 634 22.19 8.04 12.24
N GLY A 635 22.95 7.19 12.94
CA GLY A 635 22.46 5.89 13.43
C GLY A 635 22.45 4.72 12.43
N HIS A 636 22.70 4.95 11.14
CA HIS A 636 22.76 3.87 10.14
C HIS A 636 24.22 3.59 9.71
N SER A 637 24.81 2.55 10.30
CA SER A 637 26.07 1.99 9.81
C SER A 637 25.78 1.02 8.66
N LEU A 638 26.46 1.20 7.52
CA LEU A 638 26.35 0.28 6.39
C LEU A 638 27.17 -0.97 6.72
N LEU A 639 26.51 -2.07 7.06
CA LEU A 639 27.18 -3.34 7.29
C LEU A 639 27.31 -4.10 5.96
N LEU A 640 28.37 -4.90 5.82
CA LEU A 640 28.57 -5.74 4.64
C LEU A 640 27.38 -6.68 4.40
N LYS A 641 26.73 -7.15 5.48
CA LYS A 641 25.52 -7.98 5.41
C LYS A 641 24.38 -7.28 4.66
N ASP A 642 24.24 -5.96 4.83
CA ASP A 642 23.16 -5.17 4.22
C ASP A 642 23.38 -5.03 2.71
N VAL A 643 24.64 -4.91 2.28
CA VAL A 643 25.01 -4.89 0.86
C VAL A 643 24.79 -6.26 0.21
N LEU A 644 25.10 -7.34 0.92
CA LEU A 644 24.93 -8.71 0.41
C LEU A 644 23.47 -9.17 0.38
N SER A 645 22.65 -8.75 1.34
CA SER A 645 21.21 -9.05 1.39
C SER A 645 20.39 -8.12 0.49
N PHE A 646 20.99 -7.03 0.01
CA PHE A 646 20.31 -6.02 -0.78
C PHE A 646 19.61 -6.56 -2.03
N PRO A 647 20.20 -7.45 -2.86
CA PRO A 647 19.50 -7.97 -4.04
C PRO A 647 18.16 -8.62 -3.67
N LEU A 648 18.10 -9.47 -2.65
CA LEU A 648 16.85 -10.06 -2.18
C LEU A 648 15.91 -9.00 -1.59
N SER A 649 16.44 -8.06 -0.83
CA SER A 649 15.65 -6.96 -0.24
C SER A 649 15.03 -6.08 -1.32
N ALA A 650 15.76 -5.78 -2.40
CA ALA A 650 15.29 -5.00 -3.53
C ALA A 650 14.14 -5.70 -4.27
N PHE A 651 14.16 -7.03 -4.38
CA PHE A 651 13.02 -7.79 -4.92
C PHE A 651 11.77 -7.60 -4.06
N GLY A 652 11.91 -7.64 -2.73
CA GLY A 652 10.82 -7.37 -1.79
C GLY A 652 10.32 -5.93 -1.87
N LEU A 653 11.23 -4.95 -1.88
CA LEU A 653 10.90 -3.52 -1.96
C LEU A 653 10.24 -3.15 -3.30
N MET A 654 10.60 -3.79 -4.41
CA MET A 654 9.91 -3.61 -5.69
C MET A 654 8.52 -4.28 -5.74
N ASP A 655 8.15 -5.02 -4.69
CA ASP A 655 6.92 -5.82 -4.55
C ASP A 655 6.70 -6.80 -5.72
N TRP A 656 7.78 -7.38 -6.22
CA TRP A 656 7.69 -8.41 -7.24
C TRP A 656 7.29 -9.74 -6.60
N GLN A 657 6.06 -9.86 -6.12
CA GLN A 657 5.58 -11.07 -5.44
C GLN A 657 4.84 -12.03 -6.39
N ASN A 658 4.38 -11.54 -7.55
CA ASN A 658 3.59 -12.35 -8.47
C ASN A 658 4.48 -13.23 -9.37
N TYR A 659 4.28 -14.55 -9.33
CA TYR A 659 5.03 -15.51 -10.16
C TYR A 659 5.03 -15.19 -11.66
N LEU A 660 3.95 -14.60 -12.20
CA LEU A 660 3.92 -14.18 -13.60
C LEU A 660 4.85 -12.98 -13.88
N GLN A 661 5.00 -12.05 -12.94
CA GLN A 661 5.99 -10.98 -13.05
C GLN A 661 7.40 -11.57 -13.13
N TRP A 662 7.68 -12.62 -12.33
CA TRP A 662 8.99 -13.27 -12.33
C TRP A 662 9.31 -13.87 -13.68
N ILE A 663 8.36 -14.55 -14.32
CA ILE A 663 8.56 -15.13 -15.66
C ILE A 663 8.96 -14.03 -16.65
N PHE A 664 8.26 -12.90 -16.67
CA PHE A 664 8.59 -11.81 -17.58
C PHE A 664 9.92 -11.12 -17.25
N ILE A 665 10.19 -10.87 -15.96
CA ILE A 665 11.43 -10.25 -15.49
C ILE A 665 12.64 -11.15 -15.77
N LEU A 666 12.53 -12.47 -15.51
CA LEU A 666 13.60 -13.44 -15.82
C LEU A 666 13.83 -13.56 -17.32
N LEU A 667 12.75 -13.58 -18.12
CA LEU A 667 12.87 -13.62 -19.58
C LEU A 667 13.58 -12.36 -20.11
N MET A 668 13.16 -11.18 -19.70
CA MET A 668 13.77 -9.92 -20.12
C MET A 668 15.17 -9.74 -19.55
N GLY A 669 15.37 -10.12 -18.29
CA GLY A 669 16.66 -10.08 -17.59
C GLY A 669 17.68 -11.02 -18.23
N SER A 670 17.29 -12.24 -18.60
CA SER A 670 18.17 -13.16 -19.35
C SER A 670 18.50 -12.62 -20.75
N GLY A 671 17.54 -11.99 -21.43
CA GLY A 671 17.78 -11.26 -22.68
C GLY A 671 18.81 -10.13 -22.50
N PHE A 672 18.69 -9.36 -21.41
CA PHE A 672 19.67 -8.32 -21.07
C PHE A 672 21.05 -8.90 -20.78
N LEU A 673 21.15 -9.95 -19.95
CA LEU A 673 22.41 -10.61 -19.61
C LEU A 673 23.10 -11.19 -20.85
N TRP A 674 22.33 -11.73 -21.79
CA TRP A 674 22.85 -12.19 -23.07
C TRP A 674 23.46 -11.04 -23.89
N VAL A 675 22.72 -9.94 -24.04
CA VAL A 675 23.22 -8.73 -24.70
C VAL A 675 24.47 -8.20 -24.00
N PHE A 676 24.43 -8.11 -22.67
CA PHE A 676 25.52 -7.64 -21.83
C PHE A 676 26.78 -8.50 -22.00
N ARG A 677 26.64 -9.83 -22.11
CA ARG A 677 27.77 -10.74 -22.39
C ARG A 677 28.49 -10.37 -23.69
N THR A 678 27.75 -10.04 -24.74
CA THR A 678 28.29 -9.66 -26.07
C THR A 678 28.92 -8.27 -26.12
N TRP A 679 28.73 -7.44 -25.09
CA TRP A 679 29.28 -6.09 -25.08
C TRP A 679 30.78 -6.07 -24.82
N THR A 680 31.45 -5.11 -25.45
CA THR A 680 32.84 -4.74 -25.17
C THR A 680 33.01 -4.34 -23.70
N PHE A 681 34.20 -4.55 -23.12
CA PHE A 681 34.53 -4.12 -21.75
C PHE A 681 34.16 -2.65 -21.47
N ARG A 682 34.38 -1.74 -22.43
CA ARG A 682 34.00 -0.33 -22.30
C ARG A 682 32.51 -0.14 -22.01
N LYS A 683 31.61 -0.77 -22.77
CA LYS A 683 30.15 -0.68 -22.56
C LYS A 683 29.74 -1.27 -21.21
N LYS A 684 30.37 -2.37 -20.79
CA LYS A 684 30.15 -2.97 -19.46
C LYS A 684 30.53 -2.00 -18.35
N LEU A 685 31.70 -1.36 -18.48
CA LEU A 685 32.17 -0.35 -17.53
C LEU A 685 31.22 0.86 -17.47
N ILE A 686 30.69 1.33 -18.59
CA ILE A 686 29.72 2.43 -18.62
C ILE A 686 28.48 2.07 -17.80
N VAL A 687 27.89 0.89 -18.02
CA VAL A 687 26.73 0.44 -17.24
C VAL A 687 27.06 0.31 -15.76
N LEU A 688 28.22 -0.26 -15.42
CA LEU A 688 28.67 -0.35 -14.03
C LEU A 688 28.76 1.04 -13.38
N ILE A 689 29.30 2.04 -14.08
CA ILE A 689 29.39 3.42 -13.59
C ILE A 689 28.01 4.03 -13.36
N PHE A 690 27.05 3.80 -14.26
CA PHE A 690 25.67 4.28 -14.09
C PHE A 690 25.03 3.69 -12.83
N PHE A 691 25.20 2.38 -12.61
CA PHE A 691 24.70 1.72 -11.39
C PHE A 691 25.41 2.25 -10.15
N ILE A 692 26.73 2.34 -10.12
CA ILE A 692 27.47 2.92 -8.98
C ILE A 692 26.98 4.34 -8.70
N CYS A 693 26.86 5.18 -9.72
CA CYS A 693 26.37 6.57 -9.58
C CYS A 693 24.93 6.65 -9.05
N GLY A 694 24.05 5.73 -9.44
CA GLY A 694 22.68 5.68 -8.95
C GLY A 694 22.53 5.08 -7.55
N PHE A 695 23.37 4.13 -7.18
CA PHE A 695 23.29 3.39 -5.91
C PHE A 695 24.09 4.01 -4.78
N LEU A 696 25.31 4.50 -5.07
CA LEU A 696 26.24 5.04 -4.07
C LEU A 696 25.59 6.08 -3.14
N PRO A 697 24.79 7.06 -3.64
CA PRO A 697 24.18 8.07 -2.78
C PRO A 697 23.15 7.53 -1.79
N ILE A 698 22.55 6.37 -2.08
CA ILE A 698 21.46 5.80 -1.28
C ILE A 698 21.89 4.58 -0.46
N LEU A 699 23.14 4.10 -0.59
CA LEU A 699 23.61 2.85 0.04
C LEU A 699 23.24 2.71 1.52
N LYS A 700 23.43 3.78 2.32
CA LYS A 700 23.17 3.77 3.76
C LYS A 700 21.69 3.61 4.14
N VAL A 701 20.78 3.82 3.20
CA VAL A 701 19.32 3.91 3.44
C VAL A 701 18.53 2.90 2.60
N LEU A 702 19.22 2.09 1.79
CA LEU A 702 18.63 1.15 0.83
C LEU A 702 17.72 0.09 1.47
N ALA A 703 17.93 -0.26 2.74
CA ALA A 703 17.15 -1.28 3.43
C ALA A 703 15.85 -0.77 4.08
N ASN A 704 15.66 0.55 4.17
CA ASN A 704 14.68 1.12 5.10
C ASN A 704 13.41 1.68 4.43
N ALA A 705 13.45 2.04 3.13
CA ALA A 705 12.26 2.54 2.45
C ALA A 705 12.32 2.37 0.93
N THR A 706 11.19 1.99 0.35
CA THR A 706 11.03 1.74 -1.09
C THR A 706 11.23 2.99 -1.94
N ARG A 707 10.79 4.17 -1.46
CA ARG A 707 10.98 5.47 -2.13
C ARG A 707 12.42 5.77 -2.56
N PHE A 708 13.45 5.27 -1.85
CA PHE A 708 14.85 5.49 -2.23
C PHE A 708 15.25 4.77 -3.53
N LEU A 709 14.49 3.74 -3.91
CA LEU A 709 14.71 2.99 -5.16
C LEU A 709 14.14 3.71 -6.40
N PHE A 710 13.56 4.91 -6.28
CA PHE A 710 12.91 5.61 -7.39
C PHE A 710 13.80 5.76 -8.65
N VAL A 711 15.01 6.33 -8.52
CA VAL A 711 15.92 6.48 -9.69
C VAL A 711 16.52 5.13 -10.10
N VAL A 712 16.74 4.23 -9.15
CA VAL A 712 17.25 2.88 -9.41
C VAL A 712 16.26 2.06 -10.23
N SER A 713 14.97 2.12 -9.91
CA SER A 713 13.94 1.38 -10.64
C SER A 713 13.87 1.84 -12.10
N PHE A 714 14.01 3.14 -12.35
CA PHE A 714 14.13 3.68 -13.70
C PHE A 714 15.28 3.04 -14.50
N LEU A 715 16.48 2.93 -13.90
CA LEU A 715 17.63 2.27 -14.53
C LEU A 715 17.40 0.78 -14.76
N VAL A 716 16.78 0.08 -13.80
CA VAL A 716 16.42 -1.34 -13.92
C VAL A 716 15.47 -1.57 -15.10
N TYR A 717 14.43 -0.75 -15.26
CA TYR A 717 13.49 -0.90 -16.37
C TYR A 717 14.11 -0.56 -17.73
N ILE A 718 15.12 0.32 -17.81
CA ILE A 718 15.92 0.50 -19.02
C ILE A 718 16.66 -0.79 -19.38
N CYS A 719 17.30 -1.47 -18.41
CA CYS A 719 17.97 -2.75 -18.65
C CYS A 719 17.00 -3.83 -19.13
N LEU A 720 15.82 -3.93 -18.50
CA LEU A 720 14.76 -4.84 -18.96
C LEU A 720 14.28 -4.50 -20.38
N GLY A 721 14.17 -3.21 -20.72
CA GLY A 721 13.85 -2.75 -22.07
C GLY A 721 14.89 -3.14 -23.12
N ILE A 722 16.18 -3.11 -22.78
CA ILE A 722 17.26 -3.64 -23.65
C ILE A 722 17.05 -5.14 -23.90
N GLY A 723 16.73 -5.90 -22.85
CA GLY A 723 16.43 -7.33 -22.94
C GLY A 723 15.24 -7.64 -23.84
N LEU A 724 14.13 -6.91 -23.68
CA LEU A 724 12.95 -7.05 -24.56
C LEU A 724 13.29 -6.67 -26.00
N GLY A 725 14.10 -5.62 -26.19
CA GLY A 725 14.61 -5.22 -27.50
C GLY A 725 15.38 -6.34 -28.20
N TYR A 726 16.21 -7.08 -27.45
CA TYR A 726 16.92 -8.26 -27.98
C TYR A 726 15.98 -9.41 -28.33
N ILE A 727 15.08 -9.79 -27.43
CA ILE A 727 14.10 -10.87 -27.66
C ILE A 727 13.26 -10.56 -28.91
N SER A 728 12.86 -9.29 -29.07
CA SER A 728 12.11 -8.82 -30.23
C SER A 728 12.86 -8.94 -31.57
N ARG A 729 14.18 -9.19 -31.57
CA ARG A 729 14.98 -9.32 -32.79
C ARG A 729 15.32 -10.77 -33.14
N ILE A 730 15.00 -11.72 -32.26
CA ILE A 730 15.24 -13.15 -32.50
C ILE A 730 14.45 -13.65 -33.73
N SER A 731 13.23 -13.14 -33.93
CA SER A 731 12.43 -13.46 -35.11
C SER A 731 12.65 -12.47 -36.25
N SER A 732 12.79 -12.98 -37.47
CA SER A 732 12.82 -12.16 -38.69
C SER A 732 11.45 -11.59 -39.07
N SER A 733 10.36 -12.20 -38.58
CA SER A 733 8.99 -11.80 -38.92
C SER A 733 8.53 -10.61 -38.07
N LEU A 734 8.33 -9.44 -38.69
CA LEU A 734 7.85 -8.24 -38.00
C LEU A 734 6.58 -8.47 -37.15
N LEU A 735 5.68 -9.33 -37.60
CA LEU A 735 4.48 -9.68 -36.83
C LEU A 735 4.81 -10.41 -35.52
N ILE A 736 5.72 -11.38 -35.57
CA ILE A 736 6.16 -12.13 -34.38
C ILE A 736 6.90 -11.21 -33.42
N ARG A 737 7.75 -10.32 -33.95
CA ARG A 737 8.47 -9.31 -33.14
C ARG A 737 7.49 -8.43 -32.36
N LYS A 738 6.44 -7.93 -33.02
CA LYS A 738 5.39 -7.13 -32.39
C LYS A 738 4.60 -7.93 -31.36
N LEU A 739 4.19 -9.15 -31.69
CA LEU A 739 3.47 -10.00 -30.75
C LEU A 739 4.30 -10.31 -29.51
N ALA A 740 5.59 -10.62 -29.66
CA ALA A 740 6.49 -10.85 -28.53
C ALA A 740 6.61 -9.61 -27.63
N VAL A 741 6.83 -8.44 -28.23
CA VAL A 741 6.92 -7.16 -27.51
C VAL A 741 5.63 -6.82 -26.78
N MET A 742 4.48 -7.06 -27.40
CA MET A 742 3.17 -6.81 -26.79
C MET A 742 2.82 -7.81 -25.68
N LEU A 743 3.11 -9.10 -25.87
CA LEU A 743 2.78 -10.14 -24.90
C LEU A 743 3.68 -10.06 -23.68
N ILE A 744 5.00 -9.97 -23.87
CA ILE A 744 5.97 -9.88 -22.77
C ILE A 744 5.83 -8.51 -22.10
N GLY A 745 5.82 -7.44 -22.90
CA GLY A 745 5.81 -6.09 -22.35
C GLY A 745 4.47 -5.68 -21.76
N GLY A 746 3.37 -5.95 -22.46
CA GLY A 746 2.03 -5.74 -21.94
C GLY A 746 1.70 -6.68 -20.77
N GLY A 747 2.23 -7.92 -20.79
CA GLY A 747 2.09 -8.88 -19.69
C GLY A 747 2.68 -8.36 -18.38
N LEU A 748 3.92 -7.85 -18.40
CA LEU A 748 4.55 -7.27 -17.22
C LEU A 748 3.81 -6.01 -16.72
N ILE A 749 3.31 -5.15 -17.62
CA ILE A 749 2.51 -3.98 -17.22
C ILE A 749 1.24 -4.44 -16.53
N LEU A 750 0.54 -5.42 -17.11
CA LEU A 750 -0.74 -5.90 -16.58
C LEU A 750 -0.57 -6.54 -15.20
N THR A 751 0.46 -7.37 -15.02
CA THR A 751 0.72 -7.99 -13.71
C THR A 751 1.20 -6.98 -12.67
N SER A 752 1.99 -5.98 -13.06
CA SER A 752 2.42 -4.90 -12.16
C SER A 752 1.26 -3.97 -11.81
N PHE A 753 0.39 -3.65 -12.77
CA PHE A 753 -0.80 -2.84 -12.56
C PHE A 753 -1.68 -3.35 -11.41
N PHE A 754 -1.90 -4.67 -11.31
CA PHE A 754 -2.69 -5.24 -10.21
C PHE A 754 -2.02 -5.14 -8.86
N SER A 755 -0.71 -5.41 -8.78
CA SER A 755 0.05 -5.23 -7.54
C SER A 755 0.01 -3.76 -7.10
N ILE A 756 0.18 -2.82 -8.04
CA ILE A 756 0.08 -1.39 -7.72
C ILE A 756 -1.32 -0.98 -7.27
N LEU A 757 -2.39 -1.48 -7.88
CA LEU A 757 -3.75 -1.16 -7.41
C LEU A 757 -3.97 -1.57 -5.95
N GLN A 758 -3.46 -2.74 -5.54
CA GLN A 758 -3.51 -3.18 -4.15
C GLN A 758 -2.71 -2.22 -3.25
N HIS A 759 -1.51 -1.85 -3.69
CA HIS A 759 -0.65 -0.93 -2.94
C HIS A 759 -1.26 0.47 -2.81
N VAL A 760 -1.86 1.01 -3.88
CA VAL A 760 -2.61 2.28 -3.87
C VAL A 760 -3.74 2.20 -2.85
N SER A 761 -4.54 1.13 -2.84
CA SER A 761 -5.61 0.98 -1.85
C SER A 761 -5.11 0.95 -0.40
N ALA A 762 -3.97 0.27 -0.15
CA ALA A 762 -3.37 0.20 1.18
C ALA A 762 -2.85 1.58 1.64
N LEU A 763 -2.17 2.32 0.75
CA LEU A 763 -1.69 3.67 1.03
C LEU A 763 -2.84 4.66 1.26
N GLN A 764 -3.93 4.55 0.49
CA GLN A 764 -5.12 5.37 0.71
C GLN A 764 -5.77 5.10 2.07
N GLN A 765 -5.83 3.82 2.49
CA GLN A 765 -6.35 3.49 3.81
C GLN A 765 -5.46 4.07 4.91
N LYS A 766 -4.13 3.94 4.78
CA LYS A 766 -3.19 4.55 5.73
C LYS A 766 -3.31 6.08 5.75
N ALA A 767 -3.45 6.71 4.58
CA ALA A 767 -3.61 8.15 4.45
C ALA A 767 -4.88 8.66 5.15
N LYS A 768 -5.99 7.91 5.10
CA LYS A 768 -7.22 8.25 5.82
C LYS A 768 -7.05 8.23 7.33
N ASN A 769 -6.34 7.24 7.86
CA ASN A 769 -6.03 7.20 9.30
C ASN A 769 -5.21 8.44 9.71
N ILE A 770 -4.16 8.77 8.94
CA ILE A 770 -3.31 9.96 9.17
C ILE A 770 -4.12 11.25 9.02
N GLU A 771 -5.05 11.32 8.05
CA GLU A 771 -5.93 12.48 7.85
C GLU A 771 -6.80 12.74 9.07
N VAL A 772 -7.43 11.70 9.61
CA VAL A 772 -8.32 11.80 10.77
C VAL A 772 -7.52 12.25 12.01
N GLU A 773 -6.36 11.64 12.24
CA GLU A 773 -5.43 12.02 13.31
C GLU A 773 -4.95 13.47 13.18
N GLY A 774 -4.49 13.87 11.99
CA GLY A 774 -4.02 15.22 11.72
C GLY A 774 -5.13 16.26 11.86
N LYS A 775 -6.35 15.97 11.40
CA LYS A 775 -7.52 16.84 11.59
C LYS A 775 -7.90 16.98 13.07
N PHE A 776 -7.80 15.91 13.84
CA PHE A 776 -8.05 15.98 15.28
C PHE A 776 -7.06 16.91 15.97
N LEU A 777 -5.76 16.77 15.67
CA LEU A 777 -4.71 17.65 16.20
C LEU A 777 -4.89 19.11 15.75
N LEU A 778 -5.30 19.34 14.51
CA LEU A 778 -5.46 20.69 13.95
C LEU A 778 -6.74 21.40 14.39
N TYR A 779 -7.87 20.70 14.49
CA TYR A 779 -9.20 21.34 14.58
C TYR A 779 -9.97 21.03 15.86
N SER A 780 -9.58 20.05 16.67
CA SER A 780 -10.33 19.73 17.90
C SER A 780 -10.34 20.90 18.89
N ASN A 781 -11.53 21.23 19.41
CA ASN A 781 -11.73 22.33 20.36
C ASN A 781 -11.54 21.92 21.83
N LYS A 782 -11.47 20.62 22.14
CA LYS A 782 -11.31 20.09 23.50
C LYS A 782 -9.83 19.82 23.82
N GLY A 783 -8.93 20.70 23.39
CA GLY A 783 -7.52 20.38 23.17
C GLY A 783 -6.71 19.93 24.38
N SER A 784 -6.68 20.70 25.47
CA SER A 784 -5.76 20.43 26.58
C SER A 784 -6.03 19.16 27.37
N GLU A 785 -7.27 18.66 27.33
CA GLU A 785 -7.75 17.48 28.08
C GLU A 785 -7.61 16.17 27.28
N ASN A 786 -7.25 16.25 25.99
CA ASN A 786 -7.22 15.11 25.09
C ASN A 786 -5.80 14.80 24.61
N VAL A 787 -5.53 13.51 24.42
CA VAL A 787 -4.29 13.01 23.85
C VAL A 787 -4.57 11.95 22.79
N LEU A 788 -3.92 12.08 21.65
CA LEU A 788 -3.96 11.10 20.57
C LEU A 788 -2.87 10.04 20.78
N LEU A 789 -3.24 8.77 20.80
CA LEU A 789 -2.31 7.65 20.73
C LEU A 789 -2.19 7.20 19.26
N THR A 790 -0.96 7.15 18.75
CA THR A 790 -0.71 6.89 17.32
C THR A 790 0.60 6.13 17.08
N ASP A 791 0.68 5.39 15.98
CA ASP A 791 1.93 4.85 15.44
C ASP A 791 2.50 5.70 14.28
N ASN A 792 1.75 6.73 13.85
CA ASN A 792 2.07 7.56 12.68
C ASN A 792 2.65 8.94 13.06
N GLY A 793 3.02 9.17 14.33
CA GLY A 793 3.32 10.49 14.89
C GLY A 793 4.54 11.24 14.35
N HIS A 794 5.15 10.79 13.25
CA HIS A 794 6.24 11.49 12.60
C HIS A 794 5.77 12.88 12.13
N CYS A 795 6.48 13.93 12.53
CA CYS A 795 6.13 15.33 12.25
C CYS A 795 4.79 15.83 12.81
N TYR A 796 4.10 15.10 13.71
CA TYR A 796 2.81 15.56 14.26
C TYR A 796 2.92 16.82 15.14
N SER A 797 4.09 17.11 15.70
CA SER A 797 4.37 18.39 16.37
C SER A 797 4.20 19.60 15.44
N ALA A 798 4.30 19.41 14.12
CA ALA A 798 4.02 20.44 13.14
C ALA A 798 2.55 20.88 13.18
N PHE A 799 1.59 19.96 13.40
CA PHE A 799 0.17 20.32 13.50
C PHE A 799 -0.12 21.23 14.69
N ILE A 800 0.59 21.06 15.81
CA ILE A 800 0.50 21.98 16.96
C ILE A 800 0.94 23.39 16.55
N THR A 801 2.02 23.49 15.78
CA THR A 801 2.51 24.78 15.28
C THR A 801 1.55 25.39 14.26
N LEU A 802 1.07 24.61 13.29
CA LEU A 802 0.13 25.04 12.26
C LEU A 802 -1.18 25.53 12.90
N ARG A 803 -1.72 24.80 13.88
CA ARG A 803 -2.94 25.23 14.59
C ARG A 803 -2.79 26.63 15.21
N LYS A 804 -1.64 26.91 15.83
CA LYS A 804 -1.36 28.20 16.46
C LYS A 804 -1.13 29.30 15.42
N GLU A 805 -0.18 29.07 14.51
CA GLU A 805 0.33 30.12 13.62
C GLU A 805 -0.57 30.33 12.38
N LEU A 806 -1.18 29.26 11.85
CA LEU A 806 -2.05 29.33 10.66
C LEU A 806 -3.50 29.64 11.02
N LEU A 807 -4.04 28.96 12.04
CA LEU A 807 -5.46 29.06 12.39
C LEU A 807 -5.74 30.06 13.53
N GLY A 808 -4.70 30.55 14.21
CA GLY A 808 -4.85 31.46 15.35
C GLY A 808 -5.56 30.81 16.56
N LEU A 809 -5.58 29.48 16.64
CA LEU A 809 -6.32 28.75 17.67
C LEU A 809 -5.46 28.48 18.92
N SER A 810 -6.15 28.34 20.06
CA SER A 810 -5.54 27.90 21.33
C SER A 810 -4.94 26.48 21.23
N PRO A 811 -4.03 26.10 22.15
CA PRO A 811 -3.39 24.78 22.13
C PRO A 811 -4.40 23.64 21.96
N GLY A 812 -4.16 22.79 20.95
CA GLY A 812 -4.99 21.62 20.62
C GLY A 812 -4.61 20.38 21.42
N PRO A 813 -5.17 19.21 21.06
CA PRO A 813 -4.79 17.92 21.62
C PRO A 813 -3.31 17.63 21.49
N LEU A 814 -2.77 16.94 22.49
CA LEU A 814 -1.41 16.39 22.45
C LEU A 814 -1.42 15.05 21.72
N TYR A 815 -0.24 14.49 21.45
CA TYR A 815 -0.11 13.13 20.95
C TYR A 815 1.01 12.38 21.66
N CYS A 816 0.84 11.07 21.80
CA CYS A 816 1.83 10.11 22.27
C CYS A 816 1.97 8.98 21.26
N MET A 817 3.16 8.43 21.11
CA MET A 817 3.30 7.17 20.38
C MET A 817 2.67 6.03 21.20
N ASN A 818 2.05 5.03 20.56
CA ASN A 818 1.31 3.97 21.27
C ASN A 818 2.13 3.23 22.34
N ASN A 819 3.45 3.11 22.15
CA ASN A 819 4.37 2.46 23.09
C ASN A 819 5.22 3.46 23.91
N ASP A 820 4.92 4.76 23.85
CA ASP A 820 5.64 5.77 24.63
C ASP A 820 5.08 5.86 26.05
N CYS A 821 5.64 4.96 26.86
CA CYS A 821 5.40 4.82 28.29
C CYS A 821 5.63 6.14 29.07
N GLY A 822 6.65 6.92 28.68
CA GLY A 822 6.94 8.21 29.30
C GLY A 822 5.88 9.26 28.99
N CYS A 823 5.43 9.34 27.74
CA CYS A 823 4.36 10.25 27.32
C CYS A 823 3.02 9.88 27.97
N ALA A 824 2.70 8.58 28.04
CA ALA A 824 1.52 8.08 28.74
C ALA A 824 1.50 8.48 30.23
N TYR A 825 2.66 8.42 30.91
CA TYR A 825 2.79 8.86 32.29
C TYR A 825 2.58 10.38 32.47
N LEU A 826 3.16 11.19 31.59
CA LEU A 826 3.08 12.66 31.68
C LEU A 826 1.66 13.19 31.45
N HIS A 827 0.81 12.42 30.79
CA HIS A 827 -0.55 12.79 30.41
C HIS A 827 -1.60 11.81 30.95
N HIS A 828 -1.30 11.15 32.08
CA HIS A 828 -2.13 10.09 32.64
C HIS A 828 -3.57 10.51 32.95
N ASP A 829 -3.80 11.80 33.23
CA ASP A 829 -5.08 12.41 33.54
C ASP A 829 -5.91 12.78 32.30
N LYS A 830 -5.33 12.65 31.10
CA LYS A 830 -5.96 13.05 29.84
C LYS A 830 -6.75 11.91 29.20
N GLN A 831 -7.81 12.28 28.49
CA GLN A 831 -8.62 11.35 27.71
C GLN A 831 -7.87 10.91 26.45
N ALA A 832 -7.63 9.61 26.33
CA ALA A 832 -6.94 9.01 25.19
C ALA A 832 -7.88 8.81 24.01
N TRP A 833 -7.37 9.05 22.82
CA TRP A 833 -8.03 8.80 21.54
C TRP A 833 -7.16 7.93 20.65
N VAL A 834 -7.76 6.96 19.97
CA VAL A 834 -7.08 6.06 19.03
C VAL A 834 -7.82 6.09 17.71
N SER A 835 -7.08 6.11 16.60
CA SER A 835 -7.68 6.00 15.28
C SER A 835 -7.89 4.52 14.90
N SER A 836 -9.02 4.23 14.27
CA SER A 836 -9.23 2.95 13.58
C SER A 836 -9.97 3.22 12.28
N GLY A 837 -9.23 3.18 11.17
CA GLY A 837 -9.76 3.56 9.87
C GLY A 837 -10.06 5.05 9.77
N GLU A 838 -11.28 5.37 9.36
CA GLU A 838 -11.76 6.75 9.19
C GLU A 838 -12.30 7.37 10.49
N TYR A 839 -12.19 6.67 11.62
CA TYR A 839 -12.83 7.05 12.87
C TYR A 839 -11.84 7.20 14.01
N LEU A 840 -12.19 8.07 14.96
CA LEU A 840 -11.50 8.25 16.24
C LEU A 840 -12.39 7.77 17.37
N PHE A 841 -11.81 6.98 18.25
CA PHE A 841 -12.50 6.40 19.41
C PHE A 841 -11.79 6.87 20.67
N SER A 842 -12.56 7.17 21.71
CA SER A 842 -11.95 7.37 23.02
C SER A 842 -11.58 6.01 23.60
N SER A 843 -10.33 5.87 24.01
CA SER A 843 -9.82 4.68 24.68
C SER A 843 -9.94 4.78 26.22
N GLY A 844 -10.70 5.74 26.75
CA GLY A 844 -10.76 6.03 28.18
C GLY A 844 -9.67 7.00 28.65
N ILE A 845 -9.50 7.11 29.97
CA ILE A 845 -8.44 7.93 30.58
C ILE A 845 -7.15 7.11 30.60
N LEU A 846 -6.00 7.71 30.27
CA LEU A 846 -4.71 7.00 30.25
C LEU A 846 -4.39 6.28 31.58
N SER A 847 -4.80 6.84 32.71
CA SER A 847 -4.61 6.26 34.05
C SER A 847 -5.26 4.91 34.28
N ASP A 848 -6.30 4.56 33.51
CA ASP A 848 -6.97 3.25 33.61
C ASP A 848 -6.10 2.11 33.06
N ARG A 849 -5.04 2.45 32.31
CA ARG A 849 -3.97 1.53 31.93
C ARG A 849 -2.89 1.56 33.00
N LYS A 850 -3.00 0.69 34.02
CA LYS A 850 -2.04 0.40 35.13
C LYS A 850 -1.06 1.54 35.44
N GLN A 851 -1.15 2.22 36.60
CA GLN A 851 -0.19 3.23 37.06
C GLN A 851 1.26 2.93 36.64
N ILE A 852 1.70 3.55 35.56
CA ILE A 852 3.01 3.31 34.96
C ILE A 852 4.00 4.25 35.64
N ILE A 853 4.96 3.73 36.40
CA ILE A 853 6.07 4.54 36.91
C ILE A 853 7.12 4.64 35.79
N PRO A 854 7.66 5.82 35.44
CA PRO A 854 8.66 5.95 34.37
C PRO A 854 9.86 5.03 34.53
N GLU A 855 10.32 4.80 35.76
CA GLU A 855 11.44 3.89 36.08
C GLU A 855 11.13 2.40 35.81
N GLU A 856 9.86 2.05 35.67
CA GLU A 856 9.41 0.71 35.27
C GLU A 856 9.15 0.62 33.75
N CYS A 857 9.29 1.73 33.02
CA CYS A 857 9.31 1.72 31.57
C CYS A 857 10.63 1.09 31.07
N GLY A 858 10.52 0.16 30.12
CA GLY A 858 11.67 -0.52 29.53
C GLY A 858 12.35 -1.52 30.47
N ILE A 859 13.61 -1.86 30.16
CA ILE A 859 14.41 -2.79 30.95
C ILE A 859 15.15 -2.00 32.04
N ARG A 860 15.07 -2.44 33.29
CA ARG A 860 15.88 -1.88 34.38
C ARG A 860 17.36 -2.22 34.19
N LYS A 861 18.12 -1.28 33.62
CA LYS A 861 19.58 -1.32 33.49
C LYS A 861 20.21 -0.11 34.19
N GLU A 862 21.54 -0.12 34.26
CA GLU A 862 22.31 0.96 34.84
C GLU A 862 22.05 2.29 34.11
N LEU A 863 21.76 3.34 34.87
CA LEU A 863 21.59 4.68 34.32
C LEU A 863 22.03 5.68 35.38
N SER A 864 22.87 6.63 34.98
CA SER A 864 23.35 7.71 35.82
C SER A 864 22.97 9.04 35.19
N VAL A 865 22.41 9.93 36.02
CA VAL A 865 21.91 11.23 35.61
C VAL A 865 22.50 12.28 36.54
N TYR A 866 23.28 13.18 35.96
CA TYR A 866 23.75 14.38 36.61
C TYR A 866 23.23 15.60 35.83
N ILE A 867 22.47 16.47 36.49
CA ILE A 867 21.99 17.72 35.90
C ILE A 867 22.32 18.84 36.87
N SER A 868 22.83 19.97 36.40
CA SER A 868 23.01 21.16 37.22
C SER A 868 22.43 22.37 36.52
N TYR A 869 21.82 23.26 37.31
CA TYR A 869 21.34 24.56 36.88
C TYR A 869 22.20 25.64 37.54
N ARG A 870 22.71 26.56 36.74
CA ARG A 870 23.55 27.69 37.17
C ARG A 870 23.30 28.86 36.23
N ASP A 871 22.93 30.03 36.77
CA ASP A 871 22.84 31.30 36.05
C ASP A 871 22.01 31.24 34.74
N GLY A 872 20.83 30.59 34.79
CA GLY A 872 19.98 30.44 33.60
C GLY A 872 20.44 29.35 32.62
N LYS A 873 21.43 28.52 32.98
CA LYS A 873 21.89 27.39 32.16
C LYS A 873 21.67 26.05 32.87
N VAL A 874 21.06 25.10 32.16
CA VAL A 874 21.02 23.68 32.53
C VAL A 874 22.19 22.99 31.85
N THR A 875 23.06 22.34 32.63
CA THR A 875 24.11 21.44 32.14
C THR A 875 23.79 20.01 32.56
N TRP A 876 24.16 19.03 31.74
CA TRP A 876 23.91 17.62 32.04
C TRP A 876 25.08 16.72 31.68
N GLN A 877 25.15 15.60 32.40
CA GLN A 877 26.03 14.48 32.15
C GLN A 877 25.31 13.18 32.50
N PHE A 878 25.16 12.31 31.50
CA PHE A 878 24.55 10.98 31.61
C PHE A 878 25.58 9.89 31.36
N GLY A 879 25.27 8.70 31.87
CA GLY A 879 26.07 7.50 31.68
C GLY A 879 25.28 6.25 32.09
N PRO A 880 25.88 5.05 32.01
CA PRO A 880 27.29 4.80 31.67
C PRO A 880 27.57 4.72 30.16
N TYR A 881 26.53 4.71 29.33
CA TYR A 881 26.65 4.46 27.89
C TYR A 881 27.23 5.66 27.14
N LYS A 882 28.17 5.38 26.24
CA LYS A 882 28.85 6.40 25.43
C LYS A 882 28.13 6.72 24.12
N ASP A 883 27.18 5.89 23.73
CA ASP A 883 26.40 6.08 22.50
C ASP A 883 25.44 7.27 22.67
N GLU A 884 25.28 8.09 21.63
CA GLU A 884 24.54 9.38 21.68
C GLU A 884 23.00 9.23 21.64
N ALA A 885 22.46 8.09 22.07
CA ALA A 885 21.04 7.75 21.97
C ALA A 885 20.23 8.10 23.26
N TYR A 886 20.61 9.20 23.93
CA TYR A 886 19.89 9.68 25.10
C TYR A 886 18.73 10.59 24.69
N MET A 887 17.60 10.47 25.37
CA MET A 887 16.49 11.40 25.26
C MET A 887 16.20 12.02 26.62
N LEU A 888 15.83 13.30 26.61
CA LEU A 888 15.51 14.05 27.80
C LEU A 888 14.17 14.73 27.66
N TYR A 889 13.28 14.43 28.58
CA TYR A 889 12.16 15.30 28.91
C TYR A 889 12.66 16.39 29.86
N MET A 890 12.33 17.65 29.53
CA MET A 890 12.64 18.81 30.36
C MET A 890 11.46 19.79 30.31
N GLY A 891 10.70 19.89 31.41
CA GLY A 891 9.71 20.95 31.53
C GLY A 891 8.68 20.76 32.65
N ASN A 892 7.70 21.66 32.62
CA ASN A 892 6.50 21.65 33.46
C ASN A 892 5.36 21.09 32.60
N THR A 893 4.48 20.27 33.19
CA THR A 893 3.60 19.20 32.65
C THR A 893 2.85 19.38 31.32
N ASP A 894 2.91 20.53 30.64
CA ASP A 894 2.00 20.89 29.55
C ASP A 894 2.61 21.13 28.16
N LYS A 895 3.94 21.22 27.98
CA LYS A 895 4.52 21.65 26.68
C LYS A 895 5.83 20.98 26.22
N SER A 896 6.27 19.91 26.87
CA SER A 896 7.61 19.37 26.64
C SER A 896 7.56 17.96 26.04
N GLN A 897 8.14 17.80 24.84
CA GLN A 897 8.40 16.49 24.25
C GLN A 897 9.77 15.97 24.71
N PHE A 898 10.00 14.66 24.61
CA PHE A 898 11.35 14.10 24.74
C PHE A 898 12.23 14.60 23.60
N ILE A 899 13.42 15.08 23.94
CA ILE A 899 14.40 15.62 22.98
C ILE A 899 15.62 14.72 22.99
N GLU A 900 16.07 14.28 21.82
CA GLU A 900 17.32 13.55 21.67
C GLU A 900 18.51 14.48 21.95
N ILE A 901 19.40 14.07 22.85
CA ILE A 901 20.54 14.86 23.31
C ILE A 901 21.77 13.98 23.53
N SER A 902 22.95 14.59 23.44
CA SER A 902 24.20 13.93 23.79
C SER A 902 24.28 13.63 25.29
N SER A 903 25.09 12.63 25.64
CA SER A 903 25.38 12.26 27.03
C SER A 903 25.93 13.42 27.88
N LYS A 904 26.50 14.46 27.25
CA LYS A 904 26.90 15.70 27.92
C LYS A 904 26.45 16.90 27.10
N GLY A 905 26.00 17.97 27.75
CA GLY A 905 25.60 19.20 27.06
C GLY A 905 25.17 20.32 28.00
N GLU A 906 24.86 21.46 27.39
CA GLU A 906 24.30 22.63 28.09
C GLU A 906 23.19 23.29 27.27
N ARG A 907 22.21 23.88 27.95
CA ARG A 907 21.12 24.65 27.33
C ARG A 907 20.72 25.82 28.22
N SER A 908 20.51 26.99 27.61
CA SER A 908 19.95 28.15 28.30
C SER A 908 18.45 27.94 28.56
N TYR A 909 17.99 28.26 29.75
CA TYR A 909 16.61 28.08 30.20
C TYR A 909 16.14 29.27 31.04
N GLU A 910 15.18 30.03 30.53
CA GLU A 910 14.75 31.31 31.09
C GLU A 910 13.79 31.20 32.30
N LYS A 911 13.28 30.01 32.62
CA LYS A 911 12.31 29.81 33.72
C LYS A 911 12.98 29.42 35.05
N LYS A 912 12.24 29.65 36.15
CA LYS A 912 12.66 29.34 37.54
C LYS A 912 12.90 27.84 37.76
N VAL A 913 13.92 27.52 38.56
CA VAL A 913 14.42 26.15 38.85
C VAL A 913 13.38 25.21 39.48
N LYS A 914 12.47 25.74 40.31
CA LYS A 914 11.50 24.96 41.09
C LYS A 914 10.46 24.20 40.27
N ASP A 915 10.24 24.60 39.02
CA ASP A 915 9.13 24.09 38.21
C ASP A 915 9.60 23.15 37.07
N ILE A 916 10.84 22.63 37.18
CA ILE A 916 11.46 21.82 36.12
C ILE A 916 11.61 20.38 36.59
N SER A 917 10.98 19.48 35.85
CA SER A 917 11.12 18.04 36.02
C SER A 917 11.82 17.43 34.83
N PHE A 918 12.56 16.35 35.09
CA PHE A 918 13.36 15.65 34.09
C PHE A 918 13.06 14.15 34.08
N ILE A 919 12.97 13.58 32.88
CA ILE A 919 13.01 12.13 32.67
C ILE A 919 14.09 11.87 31.62
N VAL A 920 15.05 10.99 31.93
CA VAL A 920 16.12 10.59 31.03
C VAL A 920 15.83 9.19 30.53
N ILE A 921 15.92 9.01 29.21
CA ILE A 921 15.77 7.73 28.52
C ILE A 921 17.09 7.44 27.82
N TYR A 922 17.57 6.21 27.90
CA TYR A 922 18.63 5.71 27.02
C TYR A 922 18.07 4.61 26.12
N LYS A 923 18.31 4.74 24.81
CA LYS A 923 17.96 3.74 23.79
C LYS A 923 19.22 2.99 23.35
N SER A 924 19.28 1.69 23.61
CA SER A 924 20.41 0.88 23.18
C SER A 924 20.38 0.59 21.67
N PRO A 925 21.53 0.51 20.99
CA PRO A 925 21.63 -0.04 19.63
C PRO A 925 21.07 -1.46 19.50
N GLU A 926 20.99 -2.21 20.61
CA GLU A 926 20.45 -3.57 20.70
C GLU A 926 18.91 -3.59 20.79
N GLY A 927 18.26 -2.42 20.84
CA GLY A 927 16.80 -2.29 20.80
C GLY A 927 16.09 -2.30 22.15
N TRP A 928 16.81 -2.32 23.27
CA TRP A 928 16.23 -2.12 24.61
C TRP A 928 16.34 -0.66 25.06
N GLU A 929 15.46 -0.25 25.97
CA GLU A 929 15.45 1.10 26.55
C GLU A 929 15.51 1.04 28.08
N THR A 930 16.05 2.09 28.71
CA THR A 930 15.98 2.25 30.17
C THR A 930 15.69 3.70 30.55
N TYR A 931 14.95 3.88 31.63
CA TYR A 931 14.34 5.15 32.02
C TYR A 931 14.77 5.55 33.43
N SER A 932 14.96 6.84 33.68
CA SER A 932 15.05 7.39 35.03
C SER A 932 13.65 7.55 35.65
N PRO A 933 13.52 7.66 36.99
CA PRO A 933 12.32 8.20 37.59
C PRO A 933 12.15 9.68 37.20
N MET A 934 11.02 10.28 37.60
CA MET A 934 10.82 11.73 37.51
C MET A 934 11.79 12.42 38.46
N LEU A 935 12.77 13.15 37.91
CA LEU A 935 13.81 13.84 38.66
C LEU A 935 13.45 15.31 38.82
N THR A 936 13.57 15.83 40.03
CA THR A 936 13.40 17.26 40.35
C THR A 936 14.60 17.73 41.14
N PHE A 937 14.88 19.03 41.12
CA PHE A 937 16.02 19.59 41.86
C PHE A 937 15.82 19.44 43.38
N THR A 938 16.79 18.82 44.05
CA THR A 938 16.81 18.70 45.51
C THR A 938 17.20 20.04 46.14
N THR A 939 16.29 20.62 46.93
CA THR A 939 16.39 21.88 47.71
C THR A 939 16.71 23.16 46.92
N PRO A 940 15.74 24.09 46.82
CA PRO A 940 15.98 25.44 46.33
C PRO A 940 16.47 26.33 47.49
N ASP A 941 17.69 26.86 47.40
CA ASP A 941 18.06 28.03 48.19
C ASP A 941 17.00 29.13 47.91
N PRO A 942 16.36 29.72 48.93
CA PRO A 942 15.37 30.79 48.76
C PRO A 942 15.86 31.98 47.93
N LYS A 943 17.17 32.10 47.68
CA LYS A 943 17.77 33.17 46.88
C LYS A 943 17.98 32.87 45.38
N ASN A 944 17.63 31.68 44.86
CA ASN A 944 17.68 31.28 43.44
C ASN A 944 18.98 31.63 42.68
N GLU A 945 19.78 30.61 42.36
CA GLU A 945 20.55 30.57 41.09
C GLU A 945 21.22 29.21 40.83
N TYR A 946 21.14 28.27 41.78
CA TYR A 946 21.79 26.97 41.68
C TYR A 946 20.85 25.81 42.04
N GLY A 947 20.89 24.74 41.25
CA GLY A 947 20.23 23.47 41.55
C GLY A 947 21.05 22.32 40.97
N TYR A 948 21.09 21.16 41.63
CA TYR A 948 21.68 19.96 41.03
C TYR A 948 20.83 18.72 41.29
N ILE A 949 20.91 17.78 40.36
CA ILE A 949 20.31 16.45 40.43
C ILE A 949 21.47 15.48 40.27
N LYS A 950 21.57 14.55 41.21
CA LYS A 950 22.46 13.40 41.09
C LYS A 950 21.65 12.16 41.39
N TRP A 951 21.40 11.36 40.37
CA TRP A 951 20.67 10.11 40.48
C TRP A 951 21.45 9.01 39.76
N GLU A 952 21.52 7.83 40.37
CA GLU A 952 22.16 6.67 39.78
C GLU A 952 21.35 5.41 40.12
N ARG A 953 21.15 4.56 39.11
CA ARG A 953 20.72 3.18 39.28
C ARG A 953 21.90 2.28 38.97
N LYS A 954 22.34 1.53 39.97
CA LYS A 954 23.30 0.44 39.84
C LYS A 954 22.51 -0.86 39.78
N THR A 955 22.77 -1.73 38.80
CA THR A 955 22.18 -3.07 38.80
C THR A 955 22.78 -3.87 39.97
N PRO A 956 21.98 -4.68 40.69
CA PRO A 956 22.49 -5.62 41.69
C PRO A 956 23.52 -6.59 41.12
#